data_AF-W1PYA0-F1
#
_entry.id   AF-W1PYA0-F1
#
_cell.length_a   1.000
_cell.length_b   1.000
_cell.length_c   1.000
_cell.angle_alpha   90.00
_cell.angle_beta   90.00
_cell.angle_gamma   90.00
#
_symmetry.space_group_name_H-M   'P 1'
#
loop_
_entity.id
_entity.type
_entity.pdbx_description
1 polymer ?
#
loop_
_entity_poly.entity_id
_entity_poly.type
_entity_poly.pdbx_seq_one_letter_code
_entity_poly.pdbx_strand_id
1 'polypeptide(L)'
;MRFFAAGVFGTTKILFQSQRRGLRASEKLGCGFSGNGNNVAYVAGSRAPLNAYGLRKNQLPNISLQDRPGPAISSSYTSSLGFTVQTGVLPTAYSYLIFKGIVSYGWPPGYWLLHGLIDKVNHLISLKANQAVILNTMGFDLSNGKITLDEKTGEISFTPPEDPLLSRKIQTFQRLAERLGGVLFMSRFRSTSVHLLGGCIAAVDSSSGVCNPSGQVFDTKIPGDKISSTETHPGLYVCDGSLVPCSVGINPSLTIAIIAEHVSRSLVRETLQYKAENPRIESSFFEKSAKKAVNFGKVSVGISETMTGFVGGMKCIAHLKMEMGVAEDMGFGGGERKCGETHSLLKGKVGGYIVIRALERENLYILDGKVDMCSVDCRSPYTQYMHYNLLLVSASGSRYILEGKKIMNPYLLGLYAWKELTNLHITLQKIAQNEPKFRNGNNFENEKVELSGELHVSALELLKSLVTMKGNQRGRFIFLLLRSICRTYILQRPRGCLMEHIQSPNVKQKPYPPSLHHDVITEDRVTISCRQWRPDENIWRWDGERKPYPVLLINGHSTESFWLPTEQRDLVRTLLENGHETWLLQTRLHPLHPSNNFTIEDIAKYDIPAAIDKICEIHGQAQKLHAIAHCVGGLALHMSLLGGHVSAAHFASLSCTNTSMFFKIITSSLVKMWLPLIPMSMAILGSYRTISMFETSKQGWRHSLLKSIACMVPRYERCNSNECSAFSGFFGNTYWHENITPTMHHFLNKESLPRLPMAAFPHLRKICINGFIVNSKGQNVYLAHPERMGLHTLYISGGRTLLVTPETSNLANKYMRLHQPGFVHKRVVVEGFGHSDLLIGEESYKRVFPHFLSHLKTAEGEEGKDGGVRSIGKIGSWECLGARDLGFEVRVICGVLFLFVLLCYFLCC
;
A
#
# COMPACT_ATOMS: atom_id res chain seq x y z
N MET A 1 -0.54 32.48 -17.61
CA MET A 1 -1.26 33.45 -16.73
C MET A 1 -1.98 32.69 -15.63
N ARG A 2 -2.02 33.25 -14.42
CA ARG A 2 -2.68 32.73 -13.21
C ARG A 2 -3.45 33.88 -12.55
N PHE A 3 -4.69 33.63 -12.14
CA PHE A 3 -5.49 34.60 -11.39
C PHE A 3 -6.07 33.96 -10.12
N PHE A 4 -6.23 34.75 -9.07
CA PHE A 4 -6.79 34.34 -7.80
C PHE A 4 -8.16 34.98 -7.57
N ALA A 5 -9.15 34.11 -7.31
CA ALA A 5 -10.52 34.45 -6.97
C ALA A 5 -11.04 33.54 -5.84
N ALA A 6 -10.22 33.34 -4.80
CA ALA A 6 -10.51 32.42 -3.70
C ALA A 6 -11.25 33.11 -2.53
N GLY A 7 -11.68 34.36 -2.72
CA GLY A 7 -12.23 35.22 -1.69
C GLY A 7 -11.13 35.77 -0.79
N VAL A 8 -11.47 36.75 0.06
CA VAL A 8 -10.49 37.52 0.84
C VAL A 8 -9.50 36.65 1.61
N PHE A 9 -9.98 35.71 2.43
CA PHE A 9 -9.10 34.84 3.21
C PHE A 9 -8.36 33.83 2.33
N GLY A 10 -9.00 33.25 1.32
CA GLY A 10 -8.39 32.26 0.44
C GLY A 10 -7.24 32.85 -0.38
N THR A 11 -7.49 33.99 -1.03
CA THR A 11 -6.51 34.69 -1.86
C THR A 11 -5.34 35.20 -1.03
N THR A 12 -5.62 35.81 0.13
CA THR A 12 -4.56 36.27 1.05
C THR A 12 -3.74 35.10 1.59
N LYS A 13 -4.36 33.96 1.94
CA LYS A 13 -3.65 32.72 2.37
C LYS A 13 -2.73 32.19 1.29
N ILE A 14 -3.20 32.12 0.05
CA ILE A 14 -2.41 31.65 -1.09
C ILE A 14 -1.19 32.56 -1.30
N LEU A 15 -1.36 33.88 -1.23
CA LEU A 15 -0.26 34.83 -1.39
C LEU A 15 0.74 34.77 -0.23
N PHE A 16 0.30 34.67 1.03
CA PHE A 16 1.21 34.46 2.17
C PHE A 16 2.02 33.17 2.04
N GLN A 17 1.36 32.06 1.66
CA GLN A 17 2.03 30.78 1.45
C GLN A 17 2.99 30.84 0.25
N SER A 18 2.65 31.59 -0.80
CA SER A 18 3.51 31.80 -1.96
C SER A 18 4.71 32.66 -1.59
N GLN A 19 4.53 33.68 -0.74
CA GLN A 19 5.61 34.53 -0.23
C GLN A 19 6.62 33.71 0.58
N ARG A 20 6.15 32.80 1.44
CA ARG A 20 7.02 31.82 2.13
C ARG A 20 7.79 30.90 1.18
N ARG A 21 7.32 30.71 -0.05
CA ARG A 21 7.94 29.90 -1.10
C ARG A 21 8.78 30.72 -2.08
N GLY A 22 9.08 31.99 -1.75
CA GLY A 22 9.97 32.86 -2.53
C GLY A 22 9.27 33.85 -3.46
N LEU A 23 7.92 33.93 -3.45
CA LEU A 23 7.24 35.01 -4.15
C LEU A 23 7.50 36.34 -3.45
N ARG A 24 8.08 37.32 -4.16
CA ARG A 24 8.25 38.67 -3.64
C ARG A 24 6.92 39.43 -3.70
N ALA A 25 6.30 39.69 -2.56
CA ALA A 25 5.04 40.43 -2.48
C ALA A 25 5.18 41.63 -1.53
N SER A 26 4.31 42.63 -1.69
CA SER A 26 4.27 43.82 -0.83
C SER A 26 4.12 43.47 0.65
N GLU A 27 4.76 44.24 1.53
CA GLU A 27 4.56 44.19 2.99
C GLU A 27 3.15 44.61 3.42
N LYS A 28 2.38 45.24 2.53
CA LYS A 28 0.95 45.54 2.75
C LYS A 28 0.06 44.31 2.57
N LEU A 29 0.60 43.13 2.28
CA LEU A 29 -0.17 41.89 2.23
C LEU A 29 -0.87 41.61 3.57
N GLY A 30 -2.19 41.43 3.49
CA GLY A 30 -3.07 41.28 4.64
C GLY A 30 -3.52 42.59 5.30
N CYS A 31 -3.01 43.76 4.89
CA CYS A 31 -3.47 45.05 5.40
C CYS A 31 -4.74 45.54 4.69
N GLY A 32 -5.44 46.51 5.30
CA GLY A 32 -6.64 47.11 4.72
C GLY A 32 -7.86 46.19 4.78
N PHE A 33 -7.89 45.23 5.71
CA PHE A 33 -8.99 44.29 5.82
C PHE A 33 -10.24 44.98 6.37
N SER A 34 -11.34 44.83 5.64
CA SER A 34 -12.64 45.39 5.97
C SER A 34 -13.68 44.27 6.11
N GLY A 35 -14.54 44.42 7.12
CA GLY A 35 -15.73 43.60 7.29
C GLY A 35 -16.92 44.21 6.56
N ASN A 36 -16.72 45.30 5.81
CA ASN A 36 -17.75 46.11 5.16
C ASN A 36 -18.80 46.63 6.16
N GLY A 37 -18.37 46.85 7.41
CA GLY A 37 -19.23 47.18 8.54
C GLY A 37 -20.41 46.21 8.72
N ASN A 38 -20.21 44.93 8.38
CA ASN A 38 -21.27 43.93 8.49
C ASN A 38 -21.53 43.52 9.94
N ASN A 39 -22.81 43.48 10.31
CA ASN A 39 -23.28 42.78 11.48
C ASN A 39 -24.54 41.99 11.13
N VAL A 40 -24.55 40.71 11.49
CA VAL A 40 -25.68 39.81 11.27
C VAL A 40 -26.40 39.54 12.59
N ALA A 41 -27.72 39.65 12.55
CA ALA A 41 -28.62 39.26 13.62
C ALA A 41 -29.71 38.34 13.10
N TYR A 42 -30.30 37.56 14.00
CA TYR A 42 -31.37 36.63 13.72
C TYR A 42 -32.55 36.95 14.64
N VAL A 43 -33.71 37.21 14.07
CA VAL A 43 -34.95 37.45 14.83
C VAL A 43 -35.80 36.19 14.75
N ALA A 44 -36.25 35.68 15.90
CA ALA A 44 -37.10 34.50 15.99
C ALA A 44 -38.40 34.80 16.75
N GLY A 45 -39.46 34.04 16.47
CA GLY A 45 -40.73 34.16 17.21
C GLY A 45 -41.46 35.47 16.92
N SER A 46 -41.30 36.02 15.71
CA SER A 46 -42.10 37.17 15.24
C SER A 46 -43.59 36.87 15.33
N ARG A 47 -44.39 37.89 15.69
CA ARG A 47 -45.86 37.78 15.77
C ARG A 47 -46.50 37.48 14.41
N ALA A 48 -45.93 38.04 13.33
CA ALA A 48 -46.36 37.79 11.96
C ALA A 48 -45.45 36.76 11.26
N PRO A 49 -45.98 35.94 10.32
CA PRO A 49 -45.16 35.07 9.49
C PRO A 49 -44.30 35.91 8.54
N LEU A 50 -42.98 35.74 8.61
CA LEU A 50 -41.98 36.43 7.80
C LEU A 50 -41.49 35.59 6.61
N ASN A 51 -41.79 34.28 6.58
CA ASN A 51 -41.50 33.36 5.47
C ASN A 51 -40.05 33.42 4.95
N ALA A 52 -39.06 33.73 5.80
CA ALA A 52 -37.67 33.90 5.41
C ALA A 52 -36.84 32.60 5.53
N TYR A 53 -37.40 31.49 5.04
CA TYR A 53 -36.74 30.17 5.01
C TYR A 53 -36.76 29.58 3.60
N GLY A 54 -35.60 29.10 3.15
CA GLY A 54 -35.44 28.46 1.85
C GLY A 54 -36.22 27.16 1.75
N LEU A 55 -36.71 26.86 0.54
CA LEU A 55 -37.47 25.64 0.23
C LEU A 55 -36.56 24.55 -0.35
N ARG A 56 -36.86 23.29 -0.04
CA ARG A 56 -36.25 22.14 -0.73
C ARG A 56 -36.88 21.97 -2.12
N LYS A 57 -36.14 21.34 -3.03
CA LYS A 57 -36.59 21.12 -4.42
C LYS A 57 -37.96 20.41 -4.51
N ASN A 58 -38.22 19.48 -3.60
CA ASN A 58 -39.48 18.74 -3.53
C ASN A 58 -40.66 19.53 -2.93
N GLN A 59 -40.40 20.69 -2.30
CA GLN A 59 -41.44 21.56 -1.73
C GLN A 59 -41.91 22.63 -2.73
N LEU A 60 -41.07 22.98 -3.71
CA LEU A 60 -41.39 23.98 -4.75
C LEU A 60 -42.70 23.70 -5.50
N PRO A 61 -43.04 22.46 -5.92
CA PRO A 61 -44.28 22.20 -6.66
C PRO A 61 -45.55 22.43 -5.83
N ASN A 62 -45.46 22.27 -4.51
CA ASN A 62 -46.60 22.27 -3.59
C ASN A 62 -46.88 23.66 -2.97
N ILE A 63 -46.06 24.67 -3.30
CA ILE A 63 -46.18 26.03 -2.77
C ILE A 63 -46.35 26.99 -3.94
N SER A 64 -47.41 27.81 -3.87
CA SER A 64 -47.72 28.81 -4.89
C SER A 64 -46.54 29.79 -5.06
N LEU A 65 -46.35 30.36 -6.25
CA LEU A 65 -45.23 31.29 -6.49
C LEU A 65 -45.24 32.48 -5.51
N GLN A 66 -46.43 32.94 -5.11
CA GLN A 66 -46.62 34.10 -4.22
C GLN A 66 -46.24 33.79 -2.77
N ASP A 67 -46.37 32.52 -2.36
CA ASP A 67 -46.04 32.05 -1.01
C ASP A 67 -44.60 31.54 -0.88
N ARG A 68 -43.84 31.50 -1.98
CA ARG A 68 -42.42 31.11 -1.95
C ARG A 68 -41.59 32.22 -1.31
N PRO A 69 -40.56 31.86 -0.52
CA PRO A 69 -39.59 32.83 -0.04
C PRO A 69 -38.93 33.52 -1.24
N GLY A 70 -38.70 34.84 -1.12
CA GLY A 70 -37.99 35.63 -2.12
C GLY A 70 -36.52 35.20 -2.30
N PRO A 71 -35.75 35.93 -3.13
CA PRO A 71 -34.30 35.73 -3.24
C PRO A 71 -33.62 35.87 -1.88
N ALA A 72 -32.37 35.40 -1.77
CA ALA A 72 -31.63 35.37 -0.50
C ALA A 72 -31.63 36.72 0.24
N ILE A 73 -31.74 37.85 -0.47
CA ILE A 73 -32.01 39.17 0.09
C ILE A 73 -33.34 39.66 -0.47
N SER A 74 -34.35 39.78 0.40
CA SER A 74 -35.72 40.12 -0.01
C SER A 74 -36.02 41.62 0.07
N SER A 75 -35.34 42.35 0.95
CA SER A 75 -35.52 43.80 1.12
C SER A 75 -34.25 44.47 1.64
N SER A 76 -34.08 45.74 1.28
CA SER A 76 -32.95 46.59 1.67
C SER A 76 -33.45 47.98 2.01
N TYR A 77 -33.00 48.55 3.12
CA TYR A 77 -33.36 49.89 3.57
C TYR A 77 -32.12 50.62 4.08
N THR A 78 -31.79 51.77 3.47
CA THR A 78 -30.67 52.61 3.92
C THR A 78 -31.16 53.61 4.95
N SER A 79 -30.63 53.53 6.16
CA SER A 79 -30.96 54.43 7.25
C SER A 79 -30.21 55.75 7.13
N SER A 80 -30.87 56.85 7.51
CA SER A 80 -30.20 58.16 7.72
C SER A 80 -29.09 58.11 8.78
N LEU A 81 -29.02 57.04 9.58
CA LEU A 81 -27.95 56.79 10.54
C LEU A 81 -26.63 56.33 9.91
N GLY A 82 -26.56 56.20 8.58
CA GLY A 82 -25.34 55.91 7.83
C GLY A 82 -25.04 54.44 7.59
N PHE A 83 -26.05 53.56 7.67
CA PHE A 83 -25.92 52.13 7.39
C PHE A 83 -27.18 51.56 6.73
N THR A 84 -27.00 50.48 5.98
CA THR A 84 -28.08 49.77 5.29
C THR A 84 -28.48 48.52 6.06
N VAL A 85 -29.78 48.29 6.20
CA VAL A 85 -30.38 47.07 6.77
C VAL A 85 -30.91 46.23 5.63
N GLN A 86 -30.58 44.94 5.61
CA GLN A 86 -31.10 43.96 4.66
C GLN A 86 -31.75 42.79 5.38
N THR A 87 -32.84 42.29 4.81
CA THR A 87 -33.42 41.02 5.24
C THR A 87 -32.78 39.88 4.48
N GLY A 88 -32.67 38.72 5.13
CA GLY A 88 -32.09 37.51 4.54
C GLY A 88 -32.99 36.28 4.72
N VAL A 89 -33.14 35.51 3.65
CA VAL A 89 -33.77 34.19 3.67
C VAL A 89 -32.73 33.14 4.05
N LEU A 90 -33.01 32.34 5.09
CA LEU A 90 -32.10 31.29 5.55
C LEU A 90 -32.18 30.05 4.63
N PRO A 91 -31.09 29.60 3.98
CA PRO A 91 -31.13 28.41 3.14
C PRO A 91 -31.42 27.15 3.97
N THR A 92 -32.21 26.20 3.44
CA THR A 92 -32.57 24.96 4.17
C THR A 92 -31.36 24.09 4.54
N ALA A 93 -30.25 24.22 3.82
CA ALA A 93 -29.02 23.48 4.06
C ALA A 93 -28.17 24.04 5.21
N TYR A 94 -28.44 25.27 5.67
CA TYR A 94 -27.71 25.86 6.80
C TYR A 94 -28.22 25.29 8.13
N SER A 95 -27.29 24.88 9.01
CA SER A 95 -27.65 24.40 10.33
C SER A 95 -28.17 25.55 11.19
N TYR A 96 -29.41 25.43 11.65
CA TYR A 96 -30.08 26.38 12.56
C TYR A 96 -29.28 26.73 13.83
N LEU A 97 -28.41 25.81 14.26
CA LEU A 97 -27.55 25.94 15.44
C LEU A 97 -26.48 27.04 15.34
N ILE A 98 -26.14 27.52 14.13
CA ILE A 98 -25.11 28.57 13.95
C ILE A 98 -25.62 29.93 14.48
N PHE A 99 -26.93 30.20 14.33
CA PHE A 99 -27.51 31.47 14.78
C PHE A 99 -28.07 31.41 16.22
N LYS A 100 -28.36 30.20 16.73
CA LYS A 100 -28.83 29.96 18.11
C LYS A 100 -27.85 29.08 18.89
N GLY A 101 -27.05 29.66 19.79
CA GLY A 101 -26.14 28.88 20.63
C GLY A 101 -25.19 29.70 21.52
N ILE A 102 -24.14 29.04 22.00
CA ILE A 102 -23.14 29.56 22.98
C ILE A 102 -22.39 30.82 22.45
N VAL A 103 -22.36 30.99 21.13
CA VAL A 103 -21.70 32.08 20.41
C VAL A 103 -22.61 33.26 20.06
N SER A 104 -23.89 33.25 20.48
CA SER A 104 -24.81 34.39 20.30
C SER A 104 -25.35 34.93 21.63
N TYR A 105 -25.63 36.23 21.67
CA TYR A 105 -26.32 36.93 22.75
C TYR A 105 -27.80 37.10 22.37
N GLY A 106 -28.70 36.78 23.31
CA GLY A 106 -30.15 36.94 23.16
C GLY A 106 -30.66 38.21 23.82
N TRP A 107 -31.59 38.92 23.15
CA TRP A 107 -32.26 40.11 23.68
C TRP A 107 -33.78 40.01 23.45
N PRO A 108 -34.63 40.36 24.45
CA PRO A 108 -34.29 40.82 25.80
C PRO A 108 -33.69 39.71 26.72
N PRO A 109 -32.85 40.07 27.71
CA PRO A 109 -32.20 39.12 28.61
C PRO A 109 -33.22 38.32 29.44
N GLY A 110 -32.99 37.02 29.63
CA GLY A 110 -33.87 36.10 30.38
C GLY A 110 -34.80 35.22 29.52
N TYR A 111 -35.19 35.66 28.31
CA TYR A 111 -36.11 34.91 27.44
C TYR A 111 -35.42 33.91 26.49
N TRP A 112 -34.09 33.99 26.32
CA TRP A 112 -33.36 33.22 25.31
C TRP A 112 -33.28 31.71 25.55
N LEU A 113 -33.19 31.29 26.83
CA LEU A 113 -32.94 29.89 27.21
C LEU A 113 -34.20 29.03 27.08
N LEU A 114 -35.34 29.55 27.51
CA LEU A 114 -36.67 28.93 27.37
C LEU A 114 -37.15 28.92 25.91
N HIS A 115 -36.95 30.00 25.16
CA HIS A 115 -37.34 30.08 23.75
C HIS A 115 -36.50 29.16 22.86
N GLY A 116 -35.21 28.95 23.19
CA GLY A 116 -34.33 28.01 22.48
C GLY A 116 -34.74 26.54 22.61
N LEU A 117 -35.34 26.15 23.74
CA LEU A 117 -35.88 24.80 23.97
C LEU A 117 -37.23 24.60 23.28
N ILE A 118 -38.13 25.58 23.40
CA ILE A 118 -39.48 25.55 22.78
C ILE A 118 -39.37 25.53 21.24
N ASP A 119 -38.47 26.30 20.65
CA ASP A 119 -38.25 26.29 19.20
C ASP A 119 -37.64 24.98 18.68
N LYS A 120 -36.77 24.32 19.47
CA LYS A 120 -36.20 23.01 19.10
C LYS A 120 -37.30 21.94 18.99
N VAL A 121 -38.25 21.96 19.91
CA VAL A 121 -39.43 21.08 19.90
C VAL A 121 -40.33 21.42 18.71
N ASN A 122 -40.64 22.70 18.49
CA ASN A 122 -41.49 23.13 17.37
C ASN A 122 -40.88 22.85 15.98
N HIS A 123 -39.56 22.86 15.84
CA HIS A 123 -38.86 22.56 14.59
C HIS A 123 -38.79 21.05 14.30
N LEU A 124 -38.75 20.21 15.35
CA LEU A 124 -38.91 18.75 15.24
C LEU A 124 -40.31 18.37 14.75
N ILE A 125 -41.31 19.20 15.09
CA ILE A 125 -42.72 18.98 14.75
C ILE A 125 -43.15 19.79 13.49
N SER A 126 -42.22 20.46 12.81
CA SER A 126 -42.47 21.27 11.59
C SER A 126 -43.51 22.40 11.70
N LEU A 127 -43.88 22.83 12.92
CA LEU A 127 -45.06 23.70 13.12
C LEU A 127 -44.81 25.20 12.96
N LYS A 128 -43.57 25.72 13.01
CA LYS A 128 -43.31 27.18 13.06
C LYS A 128 -42.02 27.69 12.39
N ALA A 129 -41.65 27.18 11.20
CA ALA A 129 -40.50 27.72 10.44
C ALA A 129 -40.72 29.13 9.87
N ASN A 130 -41.96 29.65 9.90
CA ASN A 130 -42.35 30.86 9.18
C ASN A 130 -42.19 32.17 9.97
N GLN A 131 -41.76 32.14 11.24
CA GLN A 131 -41.74 33.32 12.14
C GLN A 131 -40.34 33.87 12.43
N ALA A 132 -39.37 33.65 11.54
CA ALA A 132 -38.00 34.10 11.73
C ALA A 132 -37.42 34.77 10.49
N VAL A 133 -36.42 35.63 10.68
CA VAL A 133 -35.71 36.36 9.62
C VAL A 133 -34.27 36.66 10.00
N ILE A 134 -33.37 36.66 9.02
CA ILE A 134 -32.01 37.18 9.20
C ILE A 134 -32.04 38.69 8.90
N LEU A 135 -31.42 39.48 9.76
CA LEU A 135 -31.17 40.89 9.51
C LEU A 135 -29.66 41.09 9.37
N ASN A 136 -29.24 41.66 8.25
CA ASN A 136 -27.85 42.02 8.01
C ASN A 136 -27.76 43.54 7.94
N THR A 137 -26.88 44.15 8.71
CA THR A 137 -26.56 45.58 8.60
C THR A 137 -25.19 45.75 7.98
N MET A 138 -25.01 46.77 7.15
CA MET A 138 -23.75 47.14 6.50
C MET A 138 -23.55 48.64 6.63
N GLY A 139 -22.32 49.07 6.85
CA GLY A 139 -21.98 50.49 6.95
C GLY A 139 -20.48 50.67 6.81
N PHE A 140 -20.01 51.90 7.03
CA PHE A 140 -18.60 52.20 6.90
C PHE A 140 -17.82 51.76 8.15
N ASP A 141 -16.83 50.90 7.96
CA ASP A 141 -15.82 50.56 8.97
C ASP A 141 -14.49 51.26 8.62
N LEU A 142 -13.56 51.32 9.57
CA LEU A 142 -12.29 52.03 9.34
C LEU A 142 -11.33 51.28 8.43
N SER A 143 -11.67 50.07 7.96
CA SER A 143 -10.84 49.23 7.08
C SER A 143 -9.40 49.01 7.61
N ASN A 144 -9.21 49.16 8.93
CA ASN A 144 -7.93 49.04 9.62
C ASN A 144 -7.66 47.62 10.14
N GLY A 145 -8.45 46.65 9.72
CA GLY A 145 -8.25 45.24 10.04
C GLY A 145 -6.96 44.70 9.40
N LYS A 146 -6.47 43.59 9.94
CA LYS A 146 -5.26 42.93 9.45
C LYS A 146 -5.43 41.42 9.39
N ILE A 147 -4.97 40.81 8.29
CA ILE A 147 -4.91 39.36 8.08
C ILE A 147 -3.45 38.94 8.19
N THR A 148 -3.20 37.85 8.90
CA THR A 148 -1.87 37.26 9.11
C THR A 148 -1.94 35.73 8.93
N LEU A 149 -0.81 35.11 8.65
CA LEU A 149 -0.68 33.66 8.58
C LEU A 149 0.02 33.16 9.85
N ASP A 150 -0.63 32.29 10.61
CA ASP A 150 0.00 31.60 11.74
C ASP A 150 1.08 30.64 11.20
N GLU A 151 2.32 30.83 11.63
CA GLU A 151 3.47 30.08 11.12
C GLU A 151 3.42 28.59 11.46
N LYS A 152 2.85 28.22 12.61
CA LYS A 152 2.81 26.84 13.13
C LYS A 152 1.69 26.04 12.50
N THR A 153 0.52 26.65 12.36
CA THR A 153 -0.67 25.97 11.86
C THR A 153 -0.86 26.13 10.35
N GLY A 154 -0.26 27.16 9.75
CA GLY A 154 -0.50 27.53 8.35
C GLY A 154 -1.92 28.04 8.10
N GLU A 155 -2.64 28.41 9.15
CA GLU A 155 -4.00 28.96 9.09
C GLU A 155 -4.00 30.50 9.16
N ILE A 156 -5.10 31.09 8.67
CA ILE A 156 -5.29 32.54 8.70
C ILE A 156 -5.75 32.97 10.10
N SER A 157 -5.09 33.98 10.63
CA SER A 157 -5.53 34.74 11.80
C SER A 157 -5.82 36.18 11.38
N PHE A 158 -6.82 36.83 11.97
CA PHE A 158 -7.14 38.21 11.62
C PHE A 158 -7.54 39.05 12.84
N THR A 159 -7.22 40.33 12.76
CA THR A 159 -7.72 41.39 13.64
C THR A 159 -8.86 42.10 12.92
N PRO A 160 -10.09 42.10 13.47
CA PRO A 160 -11.23 42.74 12.83
C PRO A 160 -11.06 44.27 12.77
N PRO A 161 -11.63 44.93 11.75
CA PRO A 161 -11.63 46.39 11.68
C PRO A 161 -12.56 47.00 12.74
N GLU A 162 -12.27 48.25 13.09
CA GLU A 162 -13.11 49.07 13.96
C GLU A 162 -14.36 49.58 13.22
N ASP A 163 -15.52 49.42 13.85
CA ASP A 163 -16.80 49.85 13.31
C ASP A 163 -17.45 50.90 14.23
N PRO A 164 -17.36 52.20 13.88
CA PRO A 164 -17.93 53.28 14.71
C PRO A 164 -19.46 53.27 14.74
N LEU A 165 -20.12 52.58 13.80
CA LEU A 165 -21.58 52.52 13.69
C LEU A 165 -22.18 51.31 14.43
N LEU A 166 -21.36 50.42 15.01
CA LEU A 166 -21.78 49.18 15.64
C LEU A 166 -22.88 49.39 16.70
N SER A 167 -22.72 50.37 17.59
CA SER A 167 -23.68 50.67 18.66
C SER A 167 -25.06 51.05 18.09
N ARG A 168 -25.07 51.88 17.04
CA ARG A 168 -26.29 52.31 16.35
C ARG A 168 -26.97 51.13 15.62
N LYS A 169 -26.20 50.24 15.00
CA LYS A 169 -26.72 49.02 14.34
C LYS A 169 -27.40 48.09 15.35
N ILE A 170 -26.77 47.86 16.50
CA ILE A 170 -27.34 47.04 17.58
C ILE A 170 -28.66 47.62 18.09
N GLN A 171 -28.73 48.92 18.33
CA GLN A 171 -29.98 49.59 18.74
C GLN A 171 -31.08 49.43 17.70
N THR A 172 -30.75 49.53 16.41
CA THR A 172 -31.71 49.31 15.32
C THR A 172 -32.20 47.87 15.29
N PHE A 173 -31.32 46.87 15.48
CA PHE A 173 -31.77 45.47 15.59
C PHE A 173 -32.74 45.25 16.74
N GLN A 174 -32.49 45.86 17.91
CA GLN A 174 -33.38 45.78 19.07
C GLN A 174 -34.76 46.37 18.76
N ARG A 175 -34.81 47.58 18.18
CA ARG A 175 -36.07 48.22 17.78
C ARG A 175 -36.84 47.40 16.75
N LEU A 176 -36.16 46.79 15.79
CA LEU A 176 -36.77 45.93 14.78
C LEU A 176 -37.35 44.66 15.42
N ALA A 177 -36.58 44.00 16.30
CA ALA A 177 -37.06 42.81 17.01
C ALA A 177 -38.27 43.11 17.91
N GLU A 178 -38.24 44.24 18.63
CA GLU A 178 -39.34 44.71 19.47
C GLU A 178 -40.62 44.95 18.64
N ARG A 179 -40.50 45.64 17.50
CA ARG A 179 -41.64 45.87 16.59
C ARG A 179 -42.18 44.59 15.96
N LEU A 180 -41.31 43.63 15.66
CA LEU A 180 -41.72 42.30 15.17
C LEU A 180 -42.28 41.41 16.30
N GLY A 181 -42.12 41.82 17.55
CA GLY A 181 -42.50 41.04 18.73
C GLY A 181 -41.70 39.75 18.90
N GLY A 182 -40.49 39.70 18.34
CA GLY A 182 -39.61 38.53 18.34
C GLY A 182 -38.38 38.69 19.24
N VAL A 183 -37.68 37.58 19.48
CA VAL A 183 -36.43 37.52 20.22
C VAL A 183 -35.26 37.71 19.27
N LEU A 184 -34.36 38.63 19.61
CA LEU A 184 -33.17 38.95 18.82
C LEU A 184 -31.98 38.09 19.28
N PHE A 185 -31.29 37.48 18.33
CA PHE A 185 -30.03 36.76 18.53
C PHE A 185 -28.92 37.45 17.72
N MET A 186 -27.87 37.90 18.39
CA MET A 186 -26.72 38.56 17.75
C MET A 186 -25.45 37.76 18.03
N SER A 187 -24.51 37.74 17.09
CA SER A 187 -23.20 37.12 17.33
C SER A 187 -22.47 37.78 18.51
N ARG A 188 -21.79 36.99 19.34
CA ARG A 188 -20.88 37.48 20.39
C ARG A 188 -19.60 38.09 19.80
N PHE A 189 -19.30 37.79 18.54
CA PHE A 189 -18.18 38.39 17.82
C PHE A 189 -18.60 39.74 17.22
N ARG A 190 -17.94 40.81 17.67
CA ARG A 190 -18.26 42.22 17.31
C ARG A 190 -18.25 42.50 15.80
N SER A 191 -17.51 41.73 15.01
CA SER A 191 -17.33 41.96 13.56
C SER A 191 -17.64 40.70 12.74
N THR A 192 -18.85 40.16 12.90
CA THR A 192 -19.33 39.02 12.10
C THR A 192 -19.74 39.52 10.71
N SER A 193 -18.88 39.33 9.73
CA SER A 193 -19.12 39.75 8.35
C SER A 193 -19.42 38.59 7.42
N VAL A 194 -20.37 38.80 6.51
CA VAL A 194 -20.68 37.93 5.36
C VAL A 194 -20.08 38.45 4.06
N HIS A 195 -19.52 39.67 4.07
CA HIS A 195 -18.90 40.32 2.92
C HIS A 195 -17.54 40.88 3.31
N LEU A 196 -16.53 40.01 3.27
CA LEU A 196 -15.15 40.40 3.53
C LEU A 196 -14.58 41.15 2.34
N LEU A 197 -13.80 42.20 2.61
CA LEU A 197 -13.11 43.02 1.63
C LEU A 197 -11.65 43.27 2.06
N GLY A 198 -10.78 43.61 1.11
CA GLY A 198 -9.40 44.00 1.37
C GLY A 198 -8.44 42.84 1.67
N GLY A 199 -7.24 43.16 2.18
CA GLY A 199 -6.16 42.19 2.40
C GLY A 199 -5.20 42.03 1.22
N CYS A 200 -5.62 42.32 -0.01
CA CYS A 200 -4.77 42.39 -1.19
C CYS A 200 -5.03 43.69 -1.97
N ILE A 201 -5.14 44.81 -1.24
CA ILE A 201 -5.71 46.06 -1.73
C ILE A 201 -5.03 46.58 -3.00
N ALA A 202 -5.85 47.10 -3.92
CA ALA A 202 -5.38 47.80 -5.10
C ALA A 202 -4.83 49.19 -4.72
N ALA A 203 -3.65 49.53 -5.22
CA ALA A 203 -2.99 50.81 -4.95
C ALA A 203 -2.12 51.26 -6.14
N VAL A 204 -1.49 52.42 -5.99
CA VAL A 204 -0.64 53.02 -7.04
C VAL A 204 0.75 52.36 -7.09
N ASP A 205 1.25 51.88 -5.95
CA ASP A 205 2.55 51.21 -5.83
C ASP A 205 2.59 50.15 -4.71
N SER A 206 3.70 49.42 -4.64
CA SER A 206 3.93 48.36 -3.66
C SER A 206 4.01 48.83 -2.21
N SER A 207 4.20 50.13 -1.94
CA SER A 207 4.28 50.67 -0.56
C SER A 207 2.90 50.95 0.04
N SER A 208 1.90 51.15 -0.83
CA SER A 208 0.53 51.53 -0.47
C SER A 208 -0.48 50.39 -0.67
N GLY A 209 -0.12 49.33 -1.40
CA GLY A 209 -0.97 48.15 -1.57
C GLY A 209 -0.25 46.94 -2.17
N VAL A 210 -1.02 45.91 -2.50
CA VAL A 210 -0.51 44.61 -2.97
C VAL A 210 -0.65 44.46 -4.47
N CYS A 211 -1.71 45.02 -5.04
CA CYS A 211 -2.00 44.93 -6.46
C CYS A 211 -2.10 46.33 -7.09
N ASN A 212 -1.84 46.42 -8.39
CA ASN A 212 -2.16 47.62 -9.16
C ASN A 212 -3.69 47.69 -9.45
N PRO A 213 -4.21 48.80 -10.02
CA PRO A 213 -5.64 48.93 -10.35
C PRO A 213 -6.17 47.89 -11.34
N SER A 214 -5.30 47.30 -12.16
CA SER A 214 -5.63 46.21 -13.08
C SER A 214 -5.61 44.82 -12.42
N GLY A 215 -5.39 44.74 -11.10
CA GLY A 215 -5.39 43.52 -10.31
C GLY A 215 -4.10 42.71 -10.38
N GLN A 216 -3.01 43.23 -10.96
CA GLN A 216 -1.72 42.55 -10.99
C GLN A 216 -0.98 42.72 -9.67
N VAL A 217 -0.37 41.63 -9.18
CA VAL A 217 0.40 41.66 -7.92
C VAL A 217 1.75 42.36 -8.14
N PHE A 218 2.08 43.34 -7.30
CA PHE A 218 3.37 44.04 -7.36
C PHE A 218 4.55 43.10 -7.09
N ASP A 219 5.63 43.24 -7.87
CA ASP A 219 6.92 42.64 -7.59
C ASP A 219 7.79 43.67 -6.85
N THR A 220 8.18 43.33 -5.61
CA THR A 220 9.01 44.19 -4.76
C THR A 220 10.50 44.12 -5.11
N LYS A 221 10.84 43.68 -6.33
CA LYS A 221 12.20 43.85 -6.84
C LYS A 221 12.48 45.35 -6.99
N ILE A 222 13.47 45.85 -6.25
CA ILE A 222 13.86 47.26 -6.29
C ILE A 222 15.12 47.40 -7.17
N PRO A 223 15.08 48.14 -8.29
CA PRO A 223 16.27 48.62 -8.98
C PRO A 223 16.73 49.96 -8.35
N GLY A 224 17.92 49.97 -7.71
CA GLY A 224 18.55 51.20 -7.16
C GLY A 224 17.93 51.74 -5.85
N ASP A 225 18.14 53.02 -5.54
CA ASP A 225 17.72 53.70 -4.28
C ASP A 225 16.21 54.02 -4.18
N LYS A 226 15.33 53.29 -4.88
CA LYS A 226 13.88 53.55 -4.84
C LYS A 226 13.21 52.90 -3.63
N ILE A 227 12.28 53.64 -3.00
CA ILE A 227 11.54 53.22 -1.79
C ILE A 227 10.29 52.38 -2.14
N SER A 228 9.74 52.50 -3.35
CA SER A 228 8.57 51.75 -3.82
C SER A 228 8.72 51.25 -5.27
N SER A 229 8.05 50.15 -5.61
CA SER A 229 8.03 49.54 -6.95
C SER A 229 6.63 49.62 -7.55
N THR A 230 6.57 49.98 -8.84
CA THR A 230 5.37 49.85 -9.68
C THR A 230 5.46 48.65 -10.60
N GLU A 231 6.55 47.86 -10.55
CA GLU A 231 6.69 46.63 -11.31
C GLU A 231 5.75 45.56 -10.77
N THR A 232 5.24 44.70 -11.66
CA THR A 232 4.29 43.64 -11.33
C THR A 232 4.80 42.29 -11.77
N HIS A 233 4.33 41.22 -11.11
CA HIS A 233 4.60 39.85 -11.53
C HIS A 233 3.87 39.53 -12.84
N PRO A 234 4.58 39.24 -13.94
CA PRO A 234 3.93 38.99 -15.22
C PRO A 234 2.97 37.80 -15.13
N GLY A 235 1.71 38.05 -15.49
CA GLY A 235 0.69 37.00 -15.53
C GLY A 235 0.17 36.54 -14.17
N LEU A 236 0.38 37.30 -13.08
CA LEU A 236 -0.18 37.01 -11.74
C LEU A 236 -1.20 38.07 -11.32
N TYR A 237 -2.46 37.65 -11.17
CA TYR A 237 -3.59 38.54 -10.94
C TYR A 237 -4.42 38.14 -9.72
N VAL A 238 -5.09 39.13 -9.13
CA VAL A 238 -6.17 38.99 -8.15
C VAL A 238 -7.42 39.62 -8.75
N CYS A 239 -8.60 39.00 -8.58
CA CYS A 239 -9.84 39.50 -9.17
C CYS A 239 -11.07 39.29 -8.27
N ASP A 240 -10.88 39.26 -6.95
CA ASP A 240 -11.97 39.16 -5.98
C ASP A 240 -12.02 40.36 -5.02
N GLY A 241 -12.90 40.30 -4.02
CA GLY A 241 -13.11 41.37 -3.04
C GLY A 241 -11.87 41.77 -2.22
N SER A 242 -10.78 41.01 -2.28
CA SER A 242 -9.53 41.37 -1.60
C SER A 242 -8.84 42.60 -2.20
N LEU A 243 -9.17 42.97 -3.44
CA LEU A 243 -8.70 44.19 -4.08
C LEU A 243 -9.33 45.46 -3.52
N VAL A 244 -10.51 45.37 -2.90
CA VAL A 244 -11.29 46.54 -2.48
C VAL A 244 -10.60 47.18 -1.26
N PRO A 245 -10.14 48.44 -1.35
CA PRO A 245 -9.30 49.05 -0.32
C PRO A 245 -10.08 49.59 0.88
N CYS A 246 -11.41 49.59 0.85
CA CYS A 246 -12.25 50.18 1.88
C CYS A 246 -13.61 49.48 2.02
N SER A 247 -14.31 49.77 3.11
CA SER A 247 -15.72 49.40 3.27
C SER A 247 -16.58 50.15 2.24
N VAL A 248 -17.39 49.40 1.49
CA VAL A 248 -18.38 49.96 0.55
C VAL A 248 -19.65 50.42 1.29
N GLY A 249 -19.94 49.83 2.46
CA GLY A 249 -21.07 50.20 3.33
C GLY A 249 -22.44 49.72 2.86
N ILE A 250 -22.50 49.07 1.70
CA ILE A 250 -23.68 48.39 1.13
C ILE A 250 -23.28 46.99 0.65
N ASN A 251 -24.21 46.23 0.07
CA ASN A 251 -23.89 44.91 -0.46
C ASN A 251 -22.84 45.02 -1.61
N PRO A 252 -21.63 44.43 -1.45
CA PRO A 252 -20.54 44.65 -2.40
C PRO A 252 -20.55 43.66 -3.56
N SER A 253 -21.58 42.81 -3.71
CA SER A 253 -21.64 41.80 -4.79
C SER A 253 -21.42 42.42 -6.18
N LEU A 254 -22.12 43.53 -6.47
CA LEU A 254 -21.95 44.25 -7.74
C LEU A 254 -20.57 44.92 -7.84
N THR A 255 -20.07 45.48 -6.75
CA THR A 255 -18.72 46.09 -6.70
C THR A 255 -17.64 45.05 -7.04
N ILE A 256 -17.71 43.87 -6.43
CA ILE A 256 -16.77 42.77 -6.69
C ILE A 256 -16.92 42.29 -8.13
N ALA A 257 -18.13 42.17 -8.66
CA ALA A 257 -18.38 41.80 -10.04
C ALA A 257 -17.78 42.81 -11.03
N ILE A 258 -17.95 44.12 -10.79
CA ILE A 258 -17.38 45.20 -11.61
C ILE A 258 -15.85 45.15 -11.57
N ILE A 259 -15.24 44.92 -10.41
CA ILE A 259 -13.78 44.78 -10.29
C ILE A 259 -13.29 43.55 -11.05
N ALA A 260 -13.93 42.40 -10.88
CA ALA A 260 -13.59 41.19 -11.61
C ALA A 260 -13.69 41.40 -13.13
N GLU A 261 -14.73 42.11 -13.59
CA GLU A 261 -14.89 42.47 -14.99
C GLU A 261 -13.78 43.42 -15.46
N HIS A 262 -13.45 44.45 -14.67
CA HIS A 262 -12.38 45.39 -14.97
C HIS A 262 -11.01 44.71 -15.11
N VAL A 263 -10.66 43.82 -14.16
CA VAL A 263 -9.43 43.02 -14.20
C VAL A 263 -9.42 42.11 -15.42
N SER A 264 -10.55 41.47 -15.74
CA SER A 264 -10.64 40.59 -16.92
C SER A 264 -10.42 41.34 -18.23
N ARG A 265 -10.93 42.57 -18.37
CA ARG A 265 -10.68 43.43 -19.55
C ARG A 265 -9.20 43.76 -19.70
N SER A 266 -8.52 44.09 -18.61
CA SER A 266 -7.08 44.37 -18.62
C SER A 266 -6.27 43.13 -19.03
N LEU A 267 -6.63 41.97 -18.47
CA LEU A 267 -6.01 40.69 -18.79
C LEU A 267 -6.19 40.30 -20.27
N VAL A 268 -7.40 40.46 -20.82
CA VAL A 268 -7.67 40.18 -22.24
C VAL A 268 -6.83 41.09 -23.12
N ARG A 269 -6.73 42.38 -22.80
CA ARG A 269 -5.91 43.34 -23.56
C ARG A 269 -4.43 42.93 -23.59
N GLU A 270 -3.85 42.60 -22.44
CA GLU A 270 -2.46 42.13 -22.36
C GLU A 270 -2.25 40.82 -23.12
N THR A 271 -3.21 39.89 -23.04
CA THR A 271 -3.12 38.62 -23.78
C THR A 271 -3.11 38.86 -25.29
N LEU A 272 -3.97 39.77 -25.78
CA LEU A 272 -4.02 40.15 -27.19
C LEU A 272 -2.75 40.88 -27.64
N GLN A 273 -2.20 41.77 -26.79
CA GLN A 273 -0.94 42.45 -27.07
C GLN A 273 0.24 41.47 -27.11
N TYR A 274 0.35 40.58 -26.12
CA TYR A 274 1.35 39.52 -26.11
C TYR A 274 1.25 38.60 -27.34
N LYS A 275 0.02 38.31 -27.80
CA LYS A 275 -0.24 37.56 -29.03
C LYS A 275 0.24 38.32 -30.27
N ALA A 276 -0.02 39.63 -30.35
CA ALA A 276 0.43 40.47 -31.45
C ALA A 276 1.96 40.60 -31.52
N GLU A 277 2.63 40.63 -30.36
CA GLU A 277 4.09 40.72 -30.24
C GLU A 277 4.79 39.36 -30.48
N ASN A 278 4.09 38.23 -30.32
CA ASN A 278 4.63 36.87 -30.50
C ASN A 278 3.80 36.00 -31.48
N PRO A 279 3.75 36.36 -32.78
CA PRO A 279 2.90 35.66 -33.77
C PRO A 279 3.33 34.22 -34.09
N ARG A 280 4.51 33.76 -33.64
CA ARG A 280 5.06 32.41 -33.95
C ARG A 280 4.58 31.29 -33.02
N ILE A 281 3.80 31.58 -31.98
CA ILE A 281 3.26 30.56 -31.05
C ILE A 281 1.84 30.16 -31.47
N GLU A 282 1.63 29.83 -32.75
CA GLU A 282 0.25 29.66 -33.26
C GLU A 282 -0.16 28.24 -33.71
N SER A 283 0.64 27.18 -33.54
CA SER A 283 0.22 25.87 -34.09
C SER A 283 0.27 24.63 -33.21
N SER A 284 0.63 24.70 -31.92
CA SER A 284 0.68 23.47 -31.08
C SER A 284 -0.12 23.49 -29.78
N PHE A 285 -0.46 24.65 -29.22
CA PHE A 285 -1.06 24.73 -27.90
C PHE A 285 -2.58 24.98 -27.90
N PHE A 286 -3.12 25.79 -28.81
CA PHE A 286 -4.52 26.22 -28.73
C PHE A 286 -5.55 25.26 -29.34
N GLU A 287 -5.23 24.54 -30.42
CA GLU A 287 -6.16 23.53 -30.97
C GLU A 287 -6.28 22.27 -30.09
N LYS A 288 -5.22 21.91 -29.35
CA LYS A 288 -5.28 20.81 -28.38
C LYS A 288 -5.93 21.20 -27.05
N SER A 289 -6.00 22.50 -26.72
CA SER A 289 -6.57 22.95 -25.44
C SER A 289 -8.01 23.46 -25.54
N ALA A 290 -8.45 23.99 -26.69
CA ALA A 290 -9.84 24.42 -26.88
C ALA A 290 -10.81 23.24 -27.10
N LYS A 291 -10.36 22.16 -27.75
CA LYS A 291 -11.06 20.85 -27.76
C LYS A 291 -10.84 20.04 -26.47
N LYS A 292 -9.95 20.51 -25.59
CA LYS A 292 -9.83 20.11 -24.18
C LYS A 292 -10.42 21.17 -23.23
N ALA A 293 -11.51 21.85 -23.62
CA ALA A 293 -12.67 21.85 -22.72
C ALA A 293 -13.17 20.40 -22.61
N VAL A 294 -12.32 19.55 -22.03
CA VAL A 294 -12.71 18.28 -21.48
C VAL A 294 -13.81 18.71 -20.54
N ASN A 295 -15.06 18.39 -20.91
CA ASN A 295 -16.07 18.05 -19.94
C ASN A 295 -15.28 17.45 -18.78
N PHE A 296 -15.10 18.18 -17.67
CA PHE A 296 -14.76 17.57 -16.39
C PHE A 296 -15.93 16.65 -16.13
N GLY A 297 -15.87 15.49 -16.80
CA GLY A 297 -16.92 14.54 -16.93
C GLY A 297 -17.11 14.09 -15.52
N LYS A 298 -18.27 14.47 -14.97
CA LYS A 298 -18.78 14.10 -13.64
C LYS A 298 -17.84 13.12 -12.95
N VAL A 299 -17.02 13.62 -12.01
CA VAL A 299 -16.29 12.79 -11.06
C VAL A 299 -17.25 11.70 -10.60
N SER A 300 -16.99 10.45 -10.97
CA SER A 300 -17.99 9.40 -10.81
C SER A 300 -18.14 9.05 -9.33
N VAL A 301 -16.99 8.98 -8.62
CA VAL A 301 -16.88 8.78 -7.17
C VAL A 301 -15.61 9.44 -6.63
N GLY A 302 -15.72 10.24 -5.55
CA GLY A 302 -14.61 10.80 -4.80
C GLY A 302 -14.51 10.19 -3.40
N ILE A 303 -13.31 9.77 -3.01
CA ILE A 303 -13.02 9.03 -1.76
C ILE A 303 -11.88 9.73 -1.01
N SER A 304 -11.96 9.83 0.31
CA SER A 304 -10.87 10.34 1.15
C SER A 304 -10.49 9.29 2.18
N GLU A 305 -9.21 8.96 2.27
CA GLU A 305 -8.69 7.90 3.14
C GLU A 305 -7.43 8.37 3.86
N THR A 306 -7.34 8.04 5.15
CA THR A 306 -6.14 8.29 5.96
C THR A 306 -5.55 6.95 6.40
N MET A 307 -4.27 6.75 6.16
CA MET A 307 -3.54 5.56 6.58
C MET A 307 -2.37 5.93 7.50
N THR A 308 -2.08 5.10 8.49
CA THR A 308 -1.00 5.34 9.45
C THR A 308 -0.16 4.08 9.63
N GLY A 309 1.16 4.21 9.69
CA GLY A 309 2.05 3.09 9.94
C GLY A 309 3.52 3.47 9.92
N PHE A 310 4.37 2.59 9.43
CA PHE A 310 5.83 2.76 9.47
C PHE A 310 6.50 2.43 8.14
N VAL A 311 7.54 3.20 7.77
CA VAL A 311 8.38 3.00 6.57
C VAL A 311 9.82 3.10 6.97
N GLY A 312 10.60 2.02 6.76
CA GLY A 312 11.99 1.97 7.23
C GLY A 312 12.12 2.27 8.72
N GLY A 313 11.15 1.85 9.54
CA GLY A 313 11.06 2.15 10.98
C GLY A 313 10.55 3.55 11.33
N MET A 314 10.34 4.44 10.36
CA MET A 314 9.88 5.81 10.57
C MET A 314 8.36 5.90 10.52
N LYS A 315 7.75 6.67 11.43
CA LYS A 315 6.30 6.92 11.42
C LYS A 315 5.88 7.62 10.12
N CYS A 316 4.87 7.06 9.45
CA CYS A 316 4.32 7.52 8.19
C CYS A 316 2.80 7.70 8.30
N ILE A 317 2.29 8.82 7.79
CA ILE A 317 0.85 9.09 7.69
C ILE A 317 0.54 9.50 6.25
N ALA A 318 -0.34 8.77 5.57
CA ALA A 318 -0.79 9.07 4.22
C ALA A 318 -2.21 9.62 4.23
N HIS A 319 -2.40 10.83 3.70
CA HIS A 319 -3.71 11.45 3.50
C HIS A 319 -4.03 11.46 2.01
N LEU A 320 -4.85 10.51 1.58
CA LEU A 320 -5.15 10.25 0.18
C LEU A 320 -6.54 10.79 -0.18
N LYS A 321 -6.62 11.44 -1.34
CA LYS A 321 -7.88 11.83 -1.99
C LYS A 321 -7.93 11.17 -3.35
N MET A 322 -8.88 10.28 -3.55
CA MET A 322 -8.99 9.45 -4.75
C MET A 322 -10.21 9.87 -5.57
N GLU A 323 -10.01 9.97 -6.88
CA GLU A 323 -11.05 10.24 -7.87
C GLU A 323 -11.17 9.02 -8.80
N MET A 324 -12.27 8.29 -8.65
CA MET A 324 -12.51 7.01 -9.32
C MET A 324 -13.33 7.18 -10.61
N GLY A 325 -13.14 6.27 -11.56
CA GLY A 325 -13.88 6.24 -12.84
C GLY A 325 -13.33 7.16 -13.92
N VAL A 326 -12.06 7.57 -13.81
CA VAL A 326 -11.37 8.34 -14.84
C VAL A 326 -10.77 7.37 -15.86
N ALA A 327 -11.38 7.27 -17.04
CA ALA A 327 -10.88 6.46 -18.15
C ALA A 327 -9.86 7.25 -18.97
N GLU A 328 -8.59 7.15 -18.59
CA GLU A 328 -7.48 7.32 -19.53
C GLU A 328 -6.71 6.01 -19.58
N ASP A 329 -6.02 5.75 -20.69
CA ASP A 329 -5.19 4.58 -20.90
C ASP A 329 -4.01 4.62 -19.90
N MET A 330 -4.25 4.05 -18.72
CA MET A 330 -3.37 4.13 -17.56
C MET A 330 -2.20 3.17 -17.79
N GLY A 331 -1.20 3.65 -18.53
CA GLY A 331 0.09 2.99 -18.69
C GLY A 331 0.75 2.76 -17.33
N PHE A 332 0.53 1.57 -16.77
CA PHE A 332 1.42 0.96 -15.80
C PHE A 332 2.54 0.32 -16.63
N GLY A 333 3.72 0.95 -16.64
CA GLY A 333 4.86 0.43 -17.37
C GLY A 333 5.28 -0.94 -16.84
N GLY A 334 5.42 -1.92 -17.75
CA GLY A 334 5.91 -3.27 -17.46
C GLY A 334 5.22 -4.37 -18.27
N GLY A 335 5.50 -4.44 -19.57
CA GLY A 335 5.72 -5.65 -20.38
C GLY A 335 4.82 -6.90 -20.38
N GLU A 336 3.83 -7.08 -19.52
CA GLU A 336 3.00 -8.29 -19.51
C GLU A 336 1.51 -7.95 -19.55
N ARG A 337 0.79 -8.53 -20.53
CA ARG A 337 -0.66 -8.37 -20.67
C ARG A 337 -1.36 -8.86 -19.39
N LYS A 338 -1.93 -7.91 -18.62
CA LYS A 338 -2.68 -8.20 -17.40
C LYS A 338 -3.87 -9.14 -17.69
N CYS A 339 -3.92 -10.27 -16.99
CA CYS A 339 -5.06 -11.17 -17.03
C CYS A 339 -6.21 -10.58 -16.18
N GLY A 340 -7.40 -10.39 -16.78
CA GLY A 340 -8.58 -9.86 -16.11
C GLY A 340 -8.65 -8.32 -16.11
N GLU A 341 -9.49 -7.74 -16.97
CA GLU A 341 -9.70 -6.29 -17.01
C GLU A 341 -10.46 -5.81 -15.77
N THR A 342 -9.84 -4.91 -15.01
CA THR A 342 -10.51 -4.23 -13.90
C THR A 342 -11.49 -3.18 -14.43
N HIS A 343 -12.71 -3.20 -13.90
CA HIS A 343 -13.76 -2.24 -14.25
C HIS A 343 -13.28 -0.80 -14.06
N SER A 344 -13.58 0.10 -15.00
CA SER A 344 -13.10 1.50 -15.02
C SER A 344 -13.41 2.27 -13.73
N LEU A 345 -14.60 2.09 -13.15
CA LEU A 345 -14.97 2.66 -11.83
C LEU A 345 -14.08 2.22 -10.64
N LEU A 346 -13.31 1.15 -10.76
CA LEU A 346 -12.38 0.68 -9.73
C LEU A 346 -10.94 1.16 -9.98
N LYS A 347 -10.72 1.97 -11.02
CA LYS A 347 -9.47 2.68 -11.30
C LYS A 347 -9.67 4.18 -11.09
N GLY A 348 -8.62 4.86 -10.65
CA GLY A 348 -8.71 6.29 -10.36
C GLY A 348 -7.37 6.99 -10.25
N LYS A 349 -7.43 8.32 -10.16
CA LYS A 349 -6.28 9.17 -9.82
C LYS A 349 -6.26 9.43 -8.31
N VAL A 350 -5.07 9.58 -7.76
CA VAL A 350 -4.83 9.81 -6.33
C VAL A 350 -4.07 11.12 -6.18
N GLY A 351 -4.60 12.01 -5.34
CA GLY A 351 -3.92 13.19 -4.85
C GLY A 351 -3.83 13.17 -3.33
N GLY A 352 -3.28 14.24 -2.75
CA GLY A 352 -3.10 14.39 -1.31
C GLY A 352 -1.63 14.54 -0.93
N TYR A 353 -1.29 14.11 0.28
CA TYR A 353 0.06 14.25 0.81
C TYR A 353 0.40 13.15 1.82
N ILE A 354 1.69 12.94 2.02
CA ILE A 354 2.26 11.94 2.92
C ILE A 354 3.21 12.64 3.88
N VAL A 355 3.18 12.24 5.14
CA VAL A 355 3.96 12.83 6.23
C VAL A 355 4.94 11.78 6.75
N ILE A 356 6.23 12.01 6.50
CA ILE A 356 7.34 11.21 7.05
C ILE A 356 8.37 12.19 7.62
N ARG A 357 8.15 12.66 8.85
CA ARG A 357 8.93 13.75 9.48
C ARG A 357 10.42 13.43 9.65
N ALA A 358 10.75 12.15 9.76
CA ALA A 358 12.13 11.69 9.87
C ALA A 358 12.88 11.71 8.53
N LEU A 359 12.17 11.71 7.39
CA LEU A 359 12.75 11.77 6.05
C LEU A 359 12.80 13.21 5.52
N GLU A 360 11.68 13.93 5.60
CA GLU A 360 11.57 15.33 5.19
C GLU A 360 10.82 16.11 6.28
N ARG A 361 11.30 17.33 6.61
CA ARG A 361 10.64 18.18 7.60
C ARG A 361 9.23 18.60 7.15
N GLU A 362 9.05 18.79 5.84
CA GLU A 362 7.79 19.18 5.22
C GLU A 362 6.99 17.99 4.67
N ASN A 363 5.73 18.24 4.31
CA ASN A 363 4.86 17.20 3.75
C ASN A 363 5.30 16.85 2.31
N LEU A 364 5.24 15.56 1.97
CA LEU A 364 5.43 15.07 0.60
C LEU A 364 4.10 15.14 -0.14
N TYR A 365 3.99 15.98 -1.17
CA TYR A 365 2.76 16.13 -1.94
C TYR A 365 2.73 15.17 -3.13
N ILE A 366 1.56 14.60 -3.41
CA ILE A 366 1.36 13.71 -4.55
C ILE A 366 1.20 14.56 -5.82
N LEU A 367 2.15 14.42 -6.76
CA LEU A 367 2.15 15.09 -8.06
C LEU A 367 1.32 14.32 -9.10
N ASP A 368 1.54 13.01 -9.18
CA ASP A 368 0.77 12.09 -10.00
C ASP A 368 0.56 10.81 -9.20
N GLY A 369 -0.69 10.35 -9.12
CA GLY A 369 -1.04 9.19 -8.33
C GLY A 369 -2.08 8.37 -9.05
N LYS A 370 -1.90 7.05 -9.07
CA LYS A 370 -2.81 6.08 -9.69
C LYS A 370 -3.21 5.03 -8.68
N VAL A 371 -4.49 4.64 -8.72
CA VAL A 371 -5.01 3.53 -7.93
C VAL A 371 -5.77 2.55 -8.81
N ASP A 372 -5.53 1.26 -8.60
CA ASP A 372 -6.30 0.16 -9.15
C ASP A 372 -6.78 -0.72 -8.00
N MET A 373 -8.07 -0.65 -7.67
CA MET A 373 -8.65 -1.35 -6.51
C MET A 373 -8.82 -2.85 -6.73
N CYS A 374 -8.63 -3.35 -7.95
CA CYS A 374 -8.90 -4.75 -8.26
C CYS A 374 -8.03 -5.23 -9.43
N SER A 375 -6.72 -5.13 -9.24
CA SER A 375 -5.76 -5.76 -10.14
C SER A 375 -5.56 -7.23 -9.81
N VAL A 376 -5.20 -8.03 -10.81
CA VAL A 376 -4.96 -9.47 -10.69
C VAL A 376 -3.68 -9.79 -11.44
N ASP A 377 -2.89 -10.69 -10.87
CA ASP A 377 -1.70 -11.24 -11.50
C ASP A 377 -2.05 -12.59 -12.14
N CYS A 378 -1.55 -12.85 -13.35
CA CYS A 378 -1.75 -14.11 -14.03
C CYS A 378 -1.16 -15.28 -13.23
N ARG A 379 -0.04 -15.08 -12.51
CA ARG A 379 0.61 -16.10 -11.68
C ARG A 379 -0.21 -16.44 -10.43
N SER A 380 -1.01 -15.51 -9.90
CA SER A 380 -1.86 -15.69 -8.71
C SER A 380 -3.34 -15.35 -9.00
N PRO A 381 -4.07 -16.17 -9.76
CA PRO A 381 -5.38 -15.81 -10.32
C PRO A 381 -6.51 -15.68 -9.28
N TYR A 382 -6.30 -16.19 -8.06
CA TYR A 382 -7.25 -16.03 -6.96
C TYR A 382 -6.94 -14.85 -6.03
N THR A 383 -5.75 -14.27 -6.15
CA THR A 383 -5.33 -13.15 -5.32
C THR A 383 -5.73 -11.84 -6.00
N GLN A 384 -6.43 -10.99 -5.26
CA GLN A 384 -6.76 -9.65 -5.71
C GLN A 384 -5.77 -8.67 -5.09
N TYR A 385 -5.39 -7.64 -5.85
CA TYR A 385 -4.52 -6.59 -5.36
C TYR A 385 -5.17 -5.21 -5.49
N MET A 386 -4.98 -4.36 -4.48
CA MET A 386 -5.18 -2.91 -4.59
C MET A 386 -3.82 -2.25 -4.77
N HIS A 387 -3.54 -1.72 -5.95
CA HIS A 387 -2.27 -1.09 -6.28
C HIS A 387 -2.38 0.43 -6.21
N TYR A 388 -1.40 1.05 -5.57
CA TYR A 388 -1.21 2.49 -5.45
C TYR A 388 0.17 2.79 -6.04
N ASN A 389 0.25 3.72 -6.99
CA ASN A 389 1.52 4.21 -7.50
C ASN A 389 1.50 5.73 -7.41
N LEU A 390 2.33 6.29 -6.53
CA LEU A 390 2.31 7.70 -6.17
C LEU A 390 3.69 8.32 -6.43
N LEU A 391 3.73 9.33 -7.30
CA LEU A 391 4.87 10.21 -7.49
C LEU A 391 4.76 11.37 -6.48
N LEU A 392 5.72 11.44 -5.57
CA LEU A 392 5.76 12.40 -4.47
C LEU A 392 6.83 13.46 -4.71
N VAL A 393 6.59 14.67 -4.20
CA VAL A 393 7.57 15.77 -4.18
C VAL A 393 7.61 16.44 -2.82
N SER A 394 8.81 16.73 -2.34
CA SER A 394 9.03 17.57 -1.17
C SER A 394 9.11 19.05 -1.55
N ALA A 395 8.96 19.95 -0.57
CA ALA A 395 9.22 21.37 -0.79
C ALA A 395 10.69 21.69 -1.13
N SER A 396 11.63 20.81 -0.75
CA SER A 396 13.03 20.88 -1.14
C SER A 396 13.29 20.48 -2.60
N GLY A 397 12.28 20.01 -3.33
CA GLY A 397 12.39 19.57 -4.72
C GLY A 397 12.80 18.10 -4.91
N SER A 398 13.01 17.36 -3.82
CA SER A 398 13.27 15.91 -3.87
C SER A 398 12.05 15.16 -4.36
N ARG A 399 12.25 14.15 -5.21
CA ARG A 399 11.18 13.31 -5.76
C ARG A 399 11.28 11.88 -5.25
N TYR A 400 10.14 11.29 -4.95
CA TYR A 400 10.05 9.91 -4.48
C TYR A 400 8.94 9.17 -5.23
N ILE A 401 9.13 7.87 -5.44
CA ILE A 401 8.08 6.96 -5.91
C ILE A 401 7.66 6.13 -4.71
N LEU A 402 6.37 6.15 -4.39
CA LEU A 402 5.76 5.25 -3.42
C LEU A 402 4.84 4.29 -4.15
N GLU A 403 5.20 3.01 -4.10
CA GLU A 403 4.35 1.91 -4.54
C GLU A 403 3.68 1.27 -3.33
N GLY A 404 2.36 1.15 -3.36
CA GLY A 404 1.57 0.52 -2.31
C GLY A 404 0.76 -0.64 -2.85
N LYS A 405 0.73 -1.76 -2.13
CA LYS A 405 0.03 -2.98 -2.52
C LYS A 405 -0.74 -3.54 -1.33
N LYS A 406 -2.08 -3.55 -1.42
CA LYS A 406 -2.92 -4.38 -0.53
C LYS A 406 -3.07 -5.74 -1.20
N ILE A 407 -2.76 -6.82 -0.49
CA ILE A 407 -2.79 -8.19 -1.00
C ILE A 407 -3.97 -8.91 -0.35
N MET A 408 -4.96 -9.31 -1.15
CA MET A 408 -6.16 -10.00 -0.68
C MET A 408 -6.15 -11.44 -1.18
N ASN A 409 -5.86 -12.36 -0.29
CA ASN A 409 -5.75 -13.78 -0.58
C ASN A 409 -7.06 -14.51 -0.22
N PRO A 410 -7.47 -15.55 -0.96
CA PRO A 410 -8.69 -16.30 -0.71
C PRO A 410 -8.57 -17.24 0.53
N TYR A 411 -8.27 -16.70 1.72
CA TYR A 411 -8.13 -17.47 2.95
C TYR A 411 -9.45 -17.58 3.73
N LEU A 412 -9.65 -18.68 4.46
CA LEU A 412 -10.95 -19.12 5.01
C LEU A 412 -11.39 -18.44 6.32
N LEU A 413 -10.77 -17.32 6.73
CA LEU A 413 -11.09 -16.65 7.99
C LEU A 413 -11.35 -15.16 7.78
N GLY A 414 -12.54 -14.69 8.19
CA GLY A 414 -12.97 -13.30 8.04
C GLY A 414 -12.07 -12.27 8.73
N LEU A 415 -11.40 -12.66 9.83
CA LEU A 415 -10.42 -11.81 10.53
C LEU A 415 -9.19 -11.50 9.65
N TYR A 416 -8.73 -12.48 8.87
CA TYR A 416 -7.62 -12.28 7.93
C TYR A 416 -8.03 -11.38 6.77
N ALA A 417 -9.24 -11.58 6.24
CA ALA A 417 -9.81 -10.72 5.20
C ALA A 417 -9.84 -9.25 5.65
N TRP A 418 -10.21 -8.98 6.90
CA TRP A 418 -10.20 -7.63 7.46
C TRP A 418 -8.78 -7.05 7.54
N LYS A 419 -7.83 -7.83 8.04
CA LYS A 419 -6.41 -7.44 8.12
C LYS A 419 -5.84 -7.11 6.73
N GLU A 420 -6.09 -7.96 5.75
CA GLU A 420 -5.62 -7.80 4.36
C GLU A 420 -6.28 -6.60 3.65
N LEU A 421 -7.54 -6.28 3.95
CA LEU A 421 -8.24 -5.10 3.38
C LEU A 421 -7.78 -3.77 3.99
N THR A 422 -7.27 -3.80 5.23
CA THR A 422 -6.87 -2.59 5.98
C THR A 422 -5.37 -2.33 5.97
N ASN A 423 -4.54 -3.34 5.65
CA ASN A 423 -3.09 -3.19 5.55
C ASN A 423 -2.63 -2.92 4.12
N LEU A 424 -1.75 -1.92 3.98
CA LEU A 424 -1.10 -1.54 2.73
C LEU A 424 0.41 -1.72 2.91
N HIS A 425 1.01 -2.67 2.18
CA HIS A 425 2.46 -2.79 2.09
C HIS A 425 2.98 -1.72 1.15
N ILE A 426 4.03 -1.01 1.55
CA ILE A 426 4.56 0.10 0.78
C ILE A 426 6.08 0.00 0.57
N THR A 427 6.51 0.44 -0.60
CA THR A 427 7.92 0.59 -0.98
C THR A 427 8.12 2.04 -1.41
N LEU A 428 9.09 2.72 -0.80
CA LEU A 428 9.45 4.09 -1.08
C LEU A 428 10.86 4.13 -1.68
N GLN A 429 10.97 4.71 -2.87
CA GLN A 429 12.23 4.87 -3.59
C GLN A 429 12.50 6.34 -3.88
N LYS A 430 13.70 6.83 -3.58
CA LYS A 430 14.13 8.20 -3.94
C LYS A 430 14.60 8.25 -5.39
N ILE A 431 14.10 9.20 -6.16
CA ILE A 431 14.53 9.41 -7.55
C ILE A 431 15.78 10.27 -7.54
N ALA A 432 16.89 9.77 -8.10
CA ALA A 432 18.10 10.55 -8.29
C ALA A 432 17.82 11.70 -9.28
N GLN A 433 18.13 12.94 -8.90
CA GLN A 433 18.11 14.07 -9.82
C GLN A 433 19.33 13.93 -10.74
N ASN A 434 19.10 13.66 -12.02
CA ASN A 434 20.14 13.78 -13.04
C ASN A 434 20.42 15.27 -13.26
N GLU A 435 21.39 15.83 -12.55
CA GLU A 435 22.11 16.97 -13.11
C GLU A 435 22.97 16.49 -14.29
N PRO A 436 23.12 17.31 -15.36
CA PRO A 436 24.04 16.99 -16.45
C PRO A 436 25.47 17.01 -15.89
N LYS A 437 26.04 15.83 -15.63
CA LYS A 437 27.43 15.68 -15.19
C LYS A 437 28.37 16.23 -16.27
N PHE A 438 29.00 17.37 -15.98
CA PHE A 438 30.29 17.68 -16.60
C PHE A 438 31.30 16.59 -16.20
N ARG A 439 32.09 16.16 -17.20
CA ARG A 439 33.12 15.12 -17.11
C ARG A 439 34.04 15.34 -15.92
N ASN A 440 34.06 14.38 -14.99
CA ASN A 440 35.30 13.71 -14.61
C ASN A 440 34.99 12.37 -13.94
N GLY A 441 35.72 11.34 -14.38
CA GLY A 441 35.52 9.96 -14.00
C GLY A 441 35.73 9.76 -12.51
N ASN A 442 34.67 9.37 -11.83
CA ASN A 442 34.67 8.47 -10.69
C ASN A 442 33.23 7.96 -10.52
N ASN A 443 33.04 6.66 -10.79
CA ASN A 443 31.76 5.96 -10.66
C ASN A 443 31.44 5.79 -9.16
N PHE A 444 30.91 6.84 -8.53
CA PHE A 444 30.09 6.67 -7.34
C PHE A 444 28.70 6.21 -7.79
N GLU A 445 28.44 4.92 -7.64
CA GLU A 445 27.09 4.35 -7.70
C GLU A 445 26.23 5.09 -6.66
N ASN A 446 25.27 5.89 -7.13
CA ASN A 446 24.29 6.51 -6.25
C ASN A 446 23.50 5.41 -5.52
N GLU A 447 23.69 5.29 -4.20
CA GLU A 447 22.91 4.40 -3.34
C GLU A 447 21.41 4.61 -3.56
N LYS A 448 20.75 3.62 -4.18
CA LYS A 448 19.29 3.54 -4.23
C LYS A 448 18.77 3.30 -2.83
N VAL A 449 18.34 4.36 -2.15
CA VAL A 449 17.60 4.23 -0.88
C VAL A 449 16.20 3.71 -1.20
N GLU A 450 16.00 2.42 -0.99
CA GLU A 450 14.70 1.74 -1.04
C GLU A 450 14.27 1.41 0.39
N LEU A 451 13.13 1.95 0.83
CA LEU A 451 12.58 1.71 2.16
C LEU A 451 11.25 0.99 2.03
N SER A 452 11.08 -0.11 2.77
CA SER A 452 9.82 -0.85 2.84
C SER A 452 9.09 -0.56 4.15
N GLY A 453 7.77 -0.76 4.15
CA GLY A 453 6.92 -0.46 5.30
C GLY A 453 5.50 -0.99 5.18
N GLU A 454 4.72 -0.80 6.24
CA GLU A 454 3.30 -1.13 6.29
C GLU A 454 2.49 0.04 6.83
N LEU A 455 1.39 0.38 6.16
CA LEU A 455 0.38 1.33 6.62
C LEU A 455 -0.92 0.60 6.93
N HIS A 456 -1.63 1.06 7.95
CA HIS A 456 -2.91 0.52 8.38
C HIS A 456 -4.01 1.58 8.30
N VAL A 457 -5.19 1.18 7.83
CA VAL A 457 -6.42 1.98 7.82
C VAL A 457 -7.27 1.57 9.02
N SER A 458 -7.48 2.50 9.96
CA SER A 458 -8.33 2.21 11.12
C SER A 458 -9.81 2.05 10.72
N ALA A 459 -10.57 1.28 11.50
CA ALA A 459 -12.00 1.09 11.27
C ALA A 459 -12.78 2.43 11.26
N LEU A 460 -12.38 3.39 12.10
CA LEU A 460 -12.97 4.72 12.16
C LEU A 460 -12.71 5.53 10.88
N GLU A 461 -11.47 5.50 10.37
CA GLU A 461 -11.12 6.19 9.12
C GLU A 461 -11.77 5.52 7.90
N LEU A 462 -11.93 4.19 7.92
CA LEU A 462 -12.67 3.47 6.87
C LEU A 462 -14.16 3.82 6.88
N LEU A 463 -14.80 3.88 8.06
CA LEU A 463 -16.18 4.34 8.21
C LEU A 463 -16.34 5.79 7.73
N LYS A 464 -15.41 6.67 8.10
CA LYS A 464 -15.37 8.05 7.66
C LYS A 464 -15.21 8.16 6.14
N SER A 465 -14.35 7.33 5.52
CA SER A 465 -14.20 7.24 4.07
C SER A 465 -15.52 6.86 3.38
N LEU A 466 -16.24 5.87 3.92
CA LEU A 466 -17.56 5.46 3.41
C LEU A 466 -18.62 6.56 3.54
N VAL A 467 -18.69 7.22 4.70
CA VAL A 467 -19.67 8.30 4.98
C VAL A 467 -19.38 9.56 4.17
N THR A 468 -18.10 9.88 3.95
CA THR A 468 -17.66 11.09 3.22
C THR A 468 -17.57 10.89 1.70
N MET A 469 -17.86 9.68 1.19
CA MET A 469 -17.82 9.35 -0.24
C MET A 469 -18.83 10.20 -1.02
N LYS A 470 -18.34 10.86 -2.09
CA LYS A 470 -19.13 11.75 -2.97
C LYS A 470 -19.23 11.16 -4.37
N GLY A 471 -20.19 11.63 -5.17
CA GLY A 471 -20.34 11.25 -6.58
C GLY A 471 -21.65 10.51 -6.89
N ASN A 472 -22.07 10.57 -8.15
CA ASN A 472 -23.34 10.02 -8.61
C ASN A 472 -23.33 8.50 -8.79
N GLN A 473 -22.15 7.87 -8.86
CA GLN A 473 -22.00 6.41 -9.02
C GLN A 473 -21.56 5.67 -7.75
N ARG A 474 -21.64 6.32 -6.57
CA ARG A 474 -21.17 5.74 -5.29
C ARG A 474 -21.76 4.36 -4.98
N GLY A 475 -23.05 4.15 -5.22
CA GLY A 475 -23.71 2.86 -4.99
C GLY A 475 -23.18 1.76 -5.91
N ARG A 476 -22.97 2.07 -7.19
CA ARG A 476 -22.39 1.15 -8.17
C ARG A 476 -20.94 0.82 -7.86
N PHE A 477 -20.15 1.81 -7.41
CA PHE A 477 -18.79 1.59 -6.94
C PHE A 477 -18.73 0.64 -5.76
N ILE A 478 -19.54 0.89 -4.72
CA ILE A 478 -19.62 0.03 -3.52
C ILE A 478 -20.04 -1.38 -3.93
N PHE A 479 -21.07 -1.52 -4.78
CA PHE A 479 -21.52 -2.82 -5.27
C PHE A 479 -20.41 -3.57 -6.02
N LEU A 480 -19.68 -2.91 -6.92
CA LEU A 480 -18.58 -3.54 -7.67
C LEU A 480 -17.43 -3.94 -6.75
N LEU A 481 -17.08 -3.11 -5.78
CA LEU A 481 -16.03 -3.40 -4.79
C LEU A 481 -16.44 -4.57 -3.88
N LEU A 482 -17.67 -4.57 -3.35
CA LEU A 482 -18.19 -5.65 -2.52
C LEU A 482 -18.33 -6.96 -3.30
N ARG A 483 -18.88 -6.92 -4.53
CA ARG A 483 -18.88 -8.06 -5.45
C ARG A 483 -17.45 -8.58 -5.64
N SER A 484 -16.48 -7.68 -5.65
CA SER A 484 -15.09 -8.04 -5.83
C SER A 484 -14.54 -8.82 -4.65
N ILE A 485 -14.73 -8.28 -3.44
CA ILE A 485 -14.32 -8.86 -2.17
C ILE A 485 -15.04 -10.20 -1.94
N CYS A 486 -16.35 -10.27 -2.19
CA CYS A 486 -17.13 -11.51 -2.11
C CYS A 486 -16.61 -12.58 -3.07
N ARG A 487 -16.20 -12.20 -4.29
CA ARG A 487 -15.60 -13.17 -5.23
C ARG A 487 -14.30 -13.77 -4.69
N THR A 488 -13.46 -12.96 -4.06
CA THR A 488 -12.13 -13.36 -3.56
C THR A 488 -12.25 -14.22 -2.30
N TYR A 489 -12.96 -13.77 -1.28
CA TYR A 489 -12.99 -14.45 0.03
C TYR A 489 -14.11 -15.49 0.17
N ILE A 490 -15.30 -15.23 -0.41
CA ILE A 490 -16.49 -16.10 -0.24
C ILE A 490 -16.58 -17.12 -1.37
N LEU A 491 -16.70 -16.65 -2.62
CA LEU A 491 -16.86 -17.55 -3.78
C LEU A 491 -15.54 -18.23 -4.17
N GLN A 492 -14.41 -17.61 -3.82
CA GLN A 492 -13.05 -18.06 -4.14
C GLN A 492 -12.93 -18.48 -5.61
N ARG A 493 -13.44 -17.64 -6.53
CA ARG A 493 -13.41 -17.90 -7.98
C ARG A 493 -12.27 -17.12 -8.64
N PRO A 494 -11.41 -17.79 -9.44
CA PRO A 494 -10.25 -17.14 -10.05
C PRO A 494 -10.68 -16.06 -11.05
N ARG A 495 -9.90 -14.98 -11.19
CA ARG A 495 -10.11 -13.89 -12.15
C ARG A 495 -9.09 -14.00 -13.26
N GLY A 496 -9.33 -14.95 -14.17
CA GLY A 496 -8.42 -15.22 -15.27
C GLY A 496 -8.03 -16.70 -15.31
N CYS A 497 -7.62 -17.13 -16.49
CA CYS A 497 -7.20 -18.50 -16.75
C CYS A 497 -5.72 -18.50 -17.09
N LEU A 498 -4.90 -19.21 -16.29
CA LEU A 498 -3.49 -19.47 -16.63
C LEU A 498 -3.36 -20.40 -17.86
N MET A 499 -4.45 -21.08 -18.28
CA MET A 499 -4.34 -22.30 -19.10
C MET A 499 -4.52 -22.17 -20.61
N GLU A 500 -4.82 -21.01 -21.20
CA GLU A 500 -5.02 -20.94 -22.66
C GLU A 500 -3.79 -20.52 -23.49
N HIS A 501 -2.66 -20.17 -22.87
CA HIS A 501 -1.51 -19.60 -23.61
C HIS A 501 -0.18 -20.34 -23.49
N ILE A 502 -0.14 -21.53 -22.90
CA ILE A 502 1.02 -22.43 -23.06
C ILE A 502 0.73 -23.38 -24.22
N GLN A 503 0.50 -22.82 -25.42
CA GLN A 503 0.99 -23.51 -26.62
C GLN A 503 2.51 -23.50 -26.47
N SER A 504 3.07 -24.67 -26.16
CA SER A 504 4.49 -24.95 -25.96
C SER A 504 5.38 -23.81 -26.47
N PRO A 505 5.79 -22.85 -25.62
CA PRO A 505 6.78 -21.90 -26.06
C PRO A 505 8.01 -22.75 -26.36
N ASN A 506 8.59 -22.57 -27.54
CA ASN A 506 9.93 -23.02 -27.87
C ASN A 506 10.91 -22.40 -26.85
N VAL A 507 10.88 -22.87 -25.61
CA VAL A 507 11.91 -22.62 -24.62
C VAL A 507 13.12 -23.26 -25.24
N LYS A 508 14.07 -22.44 -25.68
CA LYS A 508 15.41 -22.91 -26.05
C LYS A 508 16.00 -23.53 -24.78
N GLN A 509 15.69 -24.80 -24.54
CA GLN A 509 16.24 -25.57 -23.43
C GLN A 509 17.74 -25.64 -23.69
N LYS A 510 18.54 -25.08 -22.79
CA LYS A 510 19.96 -25.36 -22.79
C LYS A 510 20.09 -26.83 -22.41
N PRO A 511 20.63 -27.70 -23.29
CA PRO A 511 20.74 -29.12 -22.98
C PRO A 511 21.61 -29.30 -21.73
N TYR A 512 21.22 -30.21 -20.83
CA TYR A 512 22.12 -30.60 -19.76
C TYR A 512 23.32 -31.34 -20.34
N PRO A 513 24.50 -31.20 -19.72
CA PRO A 513 25.60 -32.09 -20.05
C PRO A 513 25.20 -33.55 -19.79
N PRO A 514 25.84 -34.51 -20.48
CA PRO A 514 25.63 -35.93 -20.21
C PRO A 514 25.76 -36.23 -18.71
N SER A 515 24.80 -36.99 -18.18
CA SER A 515 24.85 -37.43 -16.78
C SER A 515 25.07 -38.92 -16.69
N LEU A 516 25.84 -39.33 -15.69
CA LEU A 516 26.01 -40.73 -15.31
C LEU A 516 24.96 -41.08 -14.26
N HIS A 517 24.30 -42.21 -14.44
CA HIS A 517 23.34 -42.75 -13.48
C HIS A 517 23.99 -43.89 -12.73
N HIS A 518 23.98 -43.81 -11.40
CA HIS A 518 24.52 -44.82 -10.51
C HIS A 518 23.38 -45.40 -9.69
N ASP A 519 23.07 -46.68 -9.92
CA ASP A 519 22.17 -47.42 -9.04
C ASP A 519 22.95 -47.90 -7.81
N VAL A 520 22.41 -47.61 -6.63
CA VAL A 520 23.03 -47.93 -5.35
C VAL A 520 22.06 -48.78 -4.54
N ILE A 521 22.52 -49.92 -4.06
CA ILE A 521 21.75 -50.78 -3.16
C ILE A 521 22.16 -50.44 -1.73
N THR A 522 21.20 -49.98 -0.95
CA THR A 522 21.39 -49.66 0.47
C THR A 522 21.51 -50.93 1.33
N GLU A 523 22.01 -50.78 2.57
CA GLU A 523 22.18 -51.91 3.51
C GLU A 523 20.86 -52.65 3.78
N ASP A 524 19.74 -51.93 3.86
CA ASP A 524 18.40 -52.51 4.02
C ASP A 524 17.76 -52.99 2.70
N ARG A 525 18.58 -53.14 1.65
CA ARG A 525 18.23 -53.67 0.33
C ARG A 525 17.21 -52.84 -0.46
N VAL A 526 17.15 -51.53 -0.22
CA VAL A 526 16.39 -50.60 -1.06
C VAL A 526 17.30 -50.06 -2.16
N THR A 527 16.84 -50.12 -3.41
CA THR A 527 17.52 -49.48 -4.53
C THR A 527 17.22 -47.98 -4.52
N ILE A 528 18.28 -47.18 -4.54
CA ILE A 528 18.26 -45.73 -4.72
C ILE A 528 19.17 -45.38 -5.90
N SER A 529 19.17 -44.13 -6.35
CA SER A 529 20.06 -43.70 -7.42
C SER A 529 20.77 -42.38 -7.13
N CYS A 530 21.97 -42.25 -7.68
CA CYS A 530 22.70 -41.00 -7.74
C CYS A 530 22.91 -40.59 -9.19
N ARG A 531 22.61 -39.33 -9.51
CA ARG A 531 22.91 -38.75 -10.82
C ARG A 531 24.12 -37.84 -10.72
N GLN A 532 25.15 -38.14 -11.50
CA GLN A 532 26.42 -37.40 -11.51
C GLN A 532 26.53 -36.57 -12.79
N TRP A 533 26.95 -35.32 -12.65
CA TRP A 533 27.39 -34.47 -13.75
C TRP A 533 28.83 -34.04 -13.51
N ARG A 534 29.65 -34.12 -14.56
CA ARG A 534 31.02 -33.64 -14.56
C ARG A 534 31.11 -32.36 -15.40
N PRO A 535 31.97 -31.40 -15.03
CA PRO A 535 32.23 -30.26 -15.88
C PRO A 535 32.85 -30.73 -17.21
N ASP A 536 32.25 -30.33 -18.33
CA ASP A 536 32.72 -30.64 -19.68
C ASP A 536 33.61 -29.50 -20.21
N GLU A 537 34.83 -29.84 -20.64
CA GLU A 537 35.85 -28.90 -21.12
C GLU A 537 35.47 -28.21 -22.45
N ASN A 538 34.57 -28.80 -23.25
CA ASN A 538 34.26 -28.31 -24.60
C ASN A 538 32.98 -27.45 -24.71
N ILE A 539 32.07 -27.52 -23.74
CA ILE A 539 30.74 -26.86 -23.81
C ILE A 539 30.71 -25.55 -23.02
N TRP A 540 31.54 -25.47 -21.97
CA TRP A 540 31.61 -24.33 -21.07
C TRP A 540 32.97 -23.69 -21.25
N ARG A 541 33.04 -22.47 -21.77
CA ARG A 541 34.29 -21.68 -21.81
C ARG A 541 34.75 -21.45 -20.38
N TRP A 542 35.53 -22.38 -19.84
CA TRP A 542 36.04 -22.34 -18.49
C TRP A 542 37.57 -22.39 -18.54
N ASP A 543 38.19 -21.25 -18.27
CA ASP A 543 39.65 -21.06 -18.18
C ASP A 543 40.20 -21.36 -16.76
N GLY A 544 39.48 -22.09 -15.91
CA GLY A 544 39.84 -22.28 -14.50
C GLY A 544 40.09 -23.74 -14.10
N GLU A 545 40.83 -23.92 -12.99
CA GLU A 545 41.17 -25.23 -12.43
C GLU A 545 39.94 -25.94 -11.83
N ARG A 546 39.86 -27.27 -12.02
CA ARG A 546 38.83 -28.10 -11.39
C ARG A 546 38.83 -27.97 -9.88
N LYS A 547 37.64 -27.81 -9.29
CA LYS A 547 37.50 -27.71 -7.84
C LYS A 547 37.74 -29.07 -7.17
N PRO A 548 38.37 -29.09 -5.99
CA PRO A 548 38.85 -30.33 -5.37
C PRO A 548 37.72 -31.19 -4.79
N TYR A 549 36.58 -30.60 -4.41
CA TYR A 549 35.52 -31.31 -3.69
C TYR A 549 34.22 -31.41 -4.51
N PRO A 550 33.69 -32.64 -4.74
CA PRO A 550 32.38 -32.81 -5.36
C PRO A 550 31.26 -32.30 -4.44
N VAL A 551 30.13 -31.91 -5.04
CA VAL A 551 28.97 -31.37 -4.33
C VAL A 551 27.82 -32.38 -4.36
N LEU A 552 27.43 -32.90 -3.20
CA LEU A 552 26.27 -33.76 -2.99
C LEU A 552 25.02 -32.92 -2.72
N LEU A 553 24.03 -33.08 -3.58
CA LEU A 553 22.72 -32.43 -3.53
C LEU A 553 21.67 -33.41 -3.04
N ILE A 554 20.89 -33.02 -2.02
CA ILE A 554 19.86 -33.87 -1.41
C ILE A 554 18.51 -33.14 -1.45
N ASN A 555 17.61 -33.66 -2.29
CA ASN A 555 16.28 -33.09 -2.52
C ASN A 555 15.37 -33.12 -1.28
N GLY A 556 14.29 -32.35 -1.36
CA GLY A 556 13.20 -32.37 -0.40
C GLY A 556 12.26 -33.57 -0.55
N HIS A 557 11.03 -33.42 -0.05
CA HIS A 557 10.03 -34.50 -0.09
C HIS A 557 9.45 -34.65 -1.51
N SER A 558 10.03 -35.58 -2.29
CA SER A 558 9.51 -36.05 -3.58
C SER A 558 9.48 -35.02 -4.73
N THR A 559 10.03 -33.81 -4.54
CA THR A 559 10.11 -32.77 -5.58
C THR A 559 11.55 -32.48 -5.99
N GLU A 560 11.78 -32.33 -7.30
CA GLU A 560 13.06 -31.86 -7.83
C GLU A 560 13.27 -30.39 -7.50
N SER A 561 14.39 -30.09 -6.84
CA SER A 561 14.75 -28.72 -6.40
C SER A 561 16.01 -28.18 -7.07
N PHE A 562 16.87 -29.06 -7.60
CA PHE A 562 18.17 -28.68 -8.13
C PHE A 562 18.31 -28.91 -9.64
N TRP A 563 17.66 -29.95 -10.16
CA TRP A 563 17.64 -30.30 -11.57
C TRP A 563 16.34 -29.79 -12.21
N LEU A 564 16.41 -28.65 -12.88
CA LEU A 564 15.24 -27.90 -13.38
C LEU A 564 15.36 -27.64 -14.90
N PRO A 565 14.91 -28.58 -15.76
CA PRO A 565 15.05 -28.49 -17.21
C PRO A 565 14.41 -27.25 -17.86
N THR A 566 13.35 -26.71 -17.25
CA THR A 566 12.65 -25.53 -17.78
C THR A 566 13.35 -24.21 -17.48
N GLU A 567 14.23 -24.18 -16.48
CA GLU A 567 14.95 -22.97 -16.09
C GLU A 567 16.28 -22.89 -16.83
N GLN A 568 16.73 -21.68 -17.19
CA GLN A 568 18.02 -21.52 -17.88
C GLN A 568 19.21 -21.70 -16.93
N ARG A 569 19.06 -21.27 -15.67
CA ARG A 569 20.11 -21.29 -14.64
C ARG A 569 19.58 -21.91 -13.35
N ASP A 570 19.72 -23.23 -13.25
CA ASP A 570 19.49 -23.99 -12.02
C ASP A 570 20.79 -24.16 -11.21
N LEU A 571 20.70 -24.76 -10.03
CA LEU A 571 21.85 -24.93 -9.15
C LEU A 571 22.88 -25.90 -9.73
N VAL A 572 22.46 -26.99 -10.39
CA VAL A 572 23.39 -27.98 -10.98
C VAL A 572 24.27 -27.31 -12.04
N ARG A 573 23.68 -26.57 -12.99
CA ARG A 573 24.42 -25.83 -14.01
C ARG A 573 25.30 -24.75 -13.39
N THR A 574 24.80 -24.04 -12.38
CA THR A 574 25.59 -23.01 -11.67
C THR A 574 26.84 -23.62 -11.02
N LEU A 575 26.73 -24.79 -10.39
CA LEU A 575 27.86 -25.49 -9.77
C LEU A 575 28.85 -26.01 -10.82
N LEU A 576 28.36 -26.57 -11.94
CA LEU A 576 29.19 -27.02 -13.05
C LEU A 576 29.94 -25.85 -13.71
N GLU A 577 29.29 -24.71 -13.91
CA GLU A 577 29.88 -23.47 -14.43
C GLU A 577 30.97 -22.90 -13.49
N ASN A 578 30.86 -23.16 -12.18
CA ASN A 578 31.87 -22.79 -11.17
C ASN A 578 32.88 -23.91 -10.90
N GLY A 579 32.76 -25.03 -11.61
CA GLY A 579 33.76 -26.06 -11.63
C GLY A 579 33.65 -27.21 -10.66
N HIS A 580 32.49 -27.32 -10.00
CA HIS A 580 32.21 -28.42 -9.10
C HIS A 580 31.56 -29.58 -9.84
N GLU A 581 32.14 -30.77 -9.67
CA GLU A 581 31.41 -32.01 -9.95
C GLU A 581 30.18 -32.10 -9.05
N THR A 582 29.03 -32.44 -9.62
CA THR A 582 27.75 -32.39 -8.91
C THR A 582 27.08 -33.75 -8.89
N TRP A 583 26.65 -34.18 -7.71
CA TRP A 583 25.94 -35.43 -7.43
C TRP A 583 24.55 -35.12 -6.89
N LEU A 584 23.50 -35.68 -7.49
CA LEU A 584 22.14 -35.57 -7.00
C LEU A 584 21.67 -36.92 -6.47
N LEU A 585 21.42 -36.98 -5.16
CA LEU A 585 20.89 -38.16 -4.49
C LEU A 585 19.37 -38.22 -4.65
N GLN A 586 18.90 -39.29 -5.28
CA GLN A 586 17.48 -39.64 -5.39
C GLN A 586 17.18 -40.76 -4.41
N THR A 587 16.79 -40.37 -3.19
CA THR A 587 16.50 -41.25 -2.05
C THR A 587 15.26 -42.11 -2.28
N ARG A 588 14.93 -42.98 -1.30
CA ARG A 588 13.65 -43.74 -1.25
C ARG A 588 12.37 -42.88 -1.19
N LEU A 589 12.49 -41.55 -1.06
CA LEU A 589 11.39 -40.58 -1.23
C LEU A 589 11.14 -40.19 -2.68
N HIS A 590 12.08 -40.46 -3.57
CA HIS A 590 11.99 -40.05 -4.96
C HIS A 590 10.93 -40.88 -5.72
N PRO A 591 10.14 -40.27 -6.63
CA PRO A 591 9.09 -40.99 -7.36
C PRO A 591 9.57 -42.21 -8.20
N LEU A 592 10.86 -42.25 -8.54
CA LEU A 592 11.50 -43.39 -9.23
C LEU A 592 11.72 -44.60 -8.30
N HIS A 593 11.87 -44.38 -7.00
CA HIS A 593 12.17 -45.41 -5.99
C HIS A 593 11.11 -45.43 -4.87
N PRO A 594 9.81 -45.59 -5.18
CA PRO A 594 8.76 -45.42 -4.20
C PRO A 594 8.77 -46.58 -3.18
N SER A 595 9.22 -46.30 -1.96
CA SER A 595 9.06 -47.22 -0.83
C SER A 595 7.74 -46.96 -0.09
N ASN A 596 6.99 -48.02 0.19
CA ASN A 596 5.70 -47.93 0.91
C ASN A 596 5.85 -47.97 2.44
N ASN A 597 7.03 -48.29 2.95
CA ASN A 597 7.25 -48.43 4.39
C ASN A 597 8.66 -48.01 4.80
N PHE A 598 8.80 -46.76 5.21
CA PHE A 598 10.05 -46.20 5.73
C PHE A 598 9.76 -44.91 6.51
N THR A 599 10.78 -44.43 7.20
CA THR A 599 10.82 -43.18 7.95
C THR A 599 11.98 -42.32 7.45
N ILE A 600 11.96 -41.02 7.77
CA ILE A 600 13.08 -40.11 7.44
C ILE A 600 14.41 -40.58 8.07
N GLU A 601 14.35 -41.36 9.16
CA GLU A 601 15.51 -41.95 9.81
C GLU A 601 16.20 -43.00 8.93
N ASP A 602 15.45 -43.73 8.11
CA ASP A 602 16.02 -44.74 7.20
C ASP A 602 16.84 -44.09 6.08
N ILE A 603 16.45 -42.89 5.64
CA ILE A 603 17.26 -42.09 4.69
C ILE A 603 18.59 -41.68 5.32
N ALA A 604 18.55 -41.28 6.59
CA ALA A 604 19.73 -40.87 7.34
C ALA A 604 20.68 -42.05 7.62
N LYS A 605 20.13 -43.24 7.87
CA LYS A 605 20.85 -44.47 8.22
C LYS A 605 21.41 -45.22 7.04
N TYR A 606 20.71 -45.23 5.91
CA TYR A 606 21.04 -46.13 4.80
C TYR A 606 21.27 -45.38 3.49
N ASP A 607 20.39 -44.45 3.10
CA ASP A 607 20.48 -43.81 1.78
C ASP A 607 21.68 -42.87 1.66
N ILE A 608 21.85 -41.97 2.64
CA ILE A 608 22.94 -40.99 2.63
C ILE A 608 24.31 -41.67 2.76
N PRO A 609 24.53 -42.61 3.70
CA PRO A 609 25.79 -43.36 3.75
C PRO A 609 26.11 -44.09 2.44
N ALA A 610 25.15 -44.84 1.87
CA ALA A 610 25.39 -45.58 0.64
C ALA A 610 25.74 -44.67 -0.55
N ALA A 611 25.16 -43.47 -0.62
CA ALA A 611 25.51 -42.47 -1.63
C ALA A 611 26.94 -41.94 -1.45
N ILE A 612 27.36 -41.70 -0.21
CA ILE A 612 28.71 -41.23 0.11
C ILE A 612 29.73 -42.33 -0.15
N ASP A 613 29.44 -43.57 0.23
CA ASP A 613 30.28 -44.73 -0.05
C ASP A 613 30.52 -44.88 -1.56
N LYS A 614 29.48 -44.66 -2.39
CA LYS A 614 29.63 -44.68 -3.85
C LYS A 614 30.51 -43.56 -4.38
N ILE A 615 30.43 -42.36 -3.81
CA ILE A 615 31.28 -41.22 -4.17
C ILE A 615 32.74 -41.51 -3.76
N CYS A 616 32.95 -42.03 -2.55
CA CYS A 616 34.26 -42.43 -2.03
C CYS A 616 34.87 -43.63 -2.79
N GLU A 617 34.05 -44.53 -3.33
CA GLU A 617 34.51 -45.61 -4.22
C GLU A 617 35.16 -45.06 -5.49
N ILE A 618 34.62 -43.96 -6.04
CA ILE A 618 35.08 -43.35 -7.30
C ILE A 618 36.26 -42.41 -7.07
N HIS A 619 36.23 -41.60 -6.01
CA HIS A 619 37.21 -40.53 -5.75
C HIS A 619 38.27 -40.87 -4.69
N GLY A 620 38.10 -41.98 -3.97
CA GLY A 620 38.97 -42.40 -2.87
C GLY A 620 38.42 -41.99 -1.49
N GLN A 621 38.79 -42.76 -0.46
CA GLN A 621 38.26 -42.63 0.91
C GLN A 621 38.67 -41.34 1.63
N ALA A 622 39.78 -40.71 1.23
CA ALA A 622 40.24 -39.44 1.79
C ALA A 622 39.53 -38.21 1.19
N GLN A 623 38.70 -38.41 0.17
CA GLN A 623 38.01 -37.33 -0.53
C GLN A 623 36.96 -36.69 0.37
N LYS A 624 37.07 -35.37 0.56
CA LYS A 624 36.00 -34.56 1.17
C LYS A 624 35.00 -34.13 0.12
N LEU A 625 33.77 -33.86 0.54
CA LEU A 625 32.70 -33.37 -0.32
C LEU A 625 31.93 -32.22 0.32
N HIS A 626 31.26 -31.42 -0.50
CA HIS A 626 30.32 -30.41 -0.02
C HIS A 626 28.90 -30.96 -0.06
N ALA A 627 28.07 -30.64 0.92
CA ALA A 627 26.66 -31.03 0.91
C ALA A 627 25.73 -29.82 0.82
N ILE A 628 24.74 -29.88 -0.06
CA ILE A 628 23.63 -28.93 -0.13
C ILE A 628 22.32 -29.70 -0.03
N ALA A 629 21.57 -29.46 1.05
CA ALA A 629 20.35 -30.18 1.32
C ALA A 629 19.13 -29.25 1.44
N HIS A 630 17.99 -29.71 0.94
CA HIS A 630 16.72 -28.97 0.97
C HIS A 630 15.64 -29.74 1.74
N CYS A 631 14.81 -29.03 2.50
CA CYS A 631 13.61 -29.60 3.13
C CYS A 631 13.95 -30.89 3.92
N VAL A 632 13.26 -32.01 3.63
CA VAL A 632 13.50 -33.30 4.28
C VAL A 632 14.93 -33.82 4.09
N GLY A 633 15.61 -33.51 2.98
CA GLY A 633 17.02 -33.83 2.80
C GLY A 633 17.91 -33.20 3.87
N GLY A 634 17.60 -31.96 4.28
CA GLY A 634 18.30 -31.29 5.38
C GLY A 634 18.07 -31.95 6.73
N LEU A 635 16.85 -32.44 7.00
CA LEU A 635 16.54 -33.20 8.22
C LEU A 635 17.31 -34.53 8.24
N ALA A 636 17.26 -35.29 7.14
CA ALA A 636 17.92 -36.59 7.02
C ALA A 636 19.43 -36.48 7.15
N LEU A 637 20.05 -35.47 6.53
CA LEU A 637 21.51 -35.27 6.61
C LEU A 637 21.96 -34.90 8.04
N HIS A 638 21.21 -34.04 8.74
CA HIS A 638 21.52 -33.74 10.14
C HIS A 638 21.32 -34.96 11.05
N MET A 639 20.28 -35.78 10.81
CA MET A 639 20.09 -37.05 11.52
C MET A 639 21.23 -38.04 11.23
N SER A 640 21.78 -38.05 10.02
CA SER A 640 22.89 -38.91 9.63
C SER A 640 24.18 -38.53 10.36
N LEU A 641 24.51 -37.23 10.39
CA LEU A 641 25.69 -36.69 11.08
C LEU A 641 25.57 -36.83 12.61
N LEU A 642 24.49 -36.31 13.20
CA LEU A 642 24.28 -36.35 14.66
C LEU A 642 24.02 -37.77 15.16
N GLY A 643 23.44 -38.64 14.32
CA GLY A 643 23.28 -40.06 14.61
C GLY A 643 24.59 -40.85 14.56
N GLY A 644 25.64 -40.29 13.97
CA GLY A 644 26.94 -40.96 13.79
C GLY A 644 26.94 -41.98 12.64
N HIS A 645 25.98 -41.90 11.72
CA HIS A 645 25.90 -42.76 10.54
C HIS A 645 26.90 -42.32 9.46
N VAL A 646 27.25 -41.03 9.44
CA VAL A 646 28.32 -40.48 8.60
C VAL A 646 29.19 -39.57 9.46
N SER A 647 30.51 -39.67 9.30
CA SER A 647 31.45 -38.77 9.96
C SER A 647 31.49 -37.40 9.29
N ALA A 648 31.46 -36.32 10.08
CA ALA A 648 31.67 -34.96 9.59
C ALA A 648 33.01 -34.78 8.84
N ALA A 649 33.99 -35.66 9.06
CA ALA A 649 35.28 -35.64 8.38
C ALA A 649 35.18 -35.84 6.85
N HIS A 650 34.11 -36.48 6.36
CA HIS A 650 33.84 -36.62 4.92
C HIS A 650 33.37 -35.31 4.28
N PHE A 651 33.01 -34.29 5.05
CA PHE A 651 32.46 -33.05 4.53
C PHE A 651 33.43 -31.88 4.69
N ALA A 652 33.61 -31.10 3.62
CA ALA A 652 34.26 -29.80 3.68
C ALA A 652 33.28 -28.72 4.17
N SER A 653 32.01 -28.77 3.73
CA SER A 653 30.96 -27.85 4.21
C SER A 653 29.56 -28.42 4.07
N LEU A 654 28.62 -27.86 4.83
CA LEU A 654 27.19 -28.18 4.79
C LEU A 654 26.33 -26.94 4.60
N SER A 655 25.52 -26.90 3.55
CA SER A 655 24.50 -25.88 3.34
C SER A 655 23.09 -26.48 3.42
N CYS A 656 22.17 -25.81 4.11
CA CYS A 656 20.78 -26.23 4.20
C CYS A 656 19.80 -25.08 3.96
N THR A 657 18.71 -25.38 3.26
CA THR A 657 17.65 -24.41 2.94
C THR A 657 16.34 -24.73 3.66
N ASN A 658 15.88 -23.78 4.48
CA ASN A 658 14.66 -23.84 5.27
C ASN A 658 14.51 -25.11 6.13
N THR A 659 15.58 -25.85 6.41
CA THR A 659 15.63 -27.01 7.32
C THR A 659 17.01 -27.18 7.92
N SER A 660 17.08 -27.95 9.01
CA SER A 660 18.30 -28.31 9.72
C SER A 660 17.98 -29.41 10.73
N MET A 661 18.72 -29.54 11.84
CA MET A 661 18.23 -30.27 13.02
C MET A 661 16.95 -29.67 13.62
N PHE A 662 16.62 -28.42 13.29
CA PHE A 662 15.35 -27.77 13.61
C PHE A 662 14.42 -27.71 12.38
N PHE A 663 13.11 -27.75 12.65
CA PHE A 663 12.06 -27.60 11.63
C PHE A 663 10.81 -26.93 12.22
N LYS A 664 10.80 -25.60 12.24
CA LYS A 664 9.69 -24.80 12.75
C LYS A 664 8.78 -24.38 11.59
N ILE A 665 7.60 -24.98 11.55
CA ILE A 665 6.57 -24.67 10.55
C ILE A 665 5.61 -23.59 11.05
N ILE A 666 4.87 -22.97 10.13
CA ILE A 666 3.85 -21.97 10.48
C ILE A 666 2.72 -22.55 11.32
N THR A 667 2.04 -21.69 12.08
CA THR A 667 0.97 -22.08 13.02
C THR A 667 -0.15 -22.89 12.35
N SER A 668 -0.60 -22.52 11.16
CA SER A 668 -1.67 -23.27 10.46
C SER A 668 -1.22 -24.68 10.06
N SER A 669 0.01 -24.83 9.57
CA SER A 669 0.61 -26.13 9.28
C SER A 669 0.84 -26.94 10.56
N LEU A 670 1.19 -26.30 11.69
CA LEU A 670 1.34 -26.96 12.98
C LEU A 670 0.01 -27.51 13.52
N VAL A 671 -1.06 -26.70 13.45
CA VAL A 671 -2.43 -27.12 13.81
C VAL A 671 -2.83 -28.33 12.96
N LYS A 672 -2.56 -28.30 11.66
CA LYS A 672 -2.80 -29.43 10.75
C LYS A 672 -2.04 -30.70 11.18
N MET A 673 -0.80 -30.56 11.66
CA MET A 673 -0.02 -31.68 12.18
C MET A 673 -0.59 -32.20 13.51
N TRP A 674 -1.21 -31.37 14.35
CA TRP A 674 -1.86 -31.82 15.58
C TRP A 674 -3.12 -32.63 15.32
N LEU A 675 -3.92 -32.23 14.33
CA LEU A 675 -5.10 -32.99 13.91
C LEU A 675 -4.71 -34.42 13.47
N PRO A 676 -5.60 -35.41 13.64
CA PRO A 676 -5.33 -36.81 13.28
C PRO A 676 -5.36 -37.07 11.76
N LEU A 677 -5.12 -36.05 10.92
CA LEU A 677 -5.21 -36.13 9.46
C LEU A 677 -4.23 -37.14 8.86
N ILE A 678 -2.99 -37.17 9.34
CA ILE A 678 -1.98 -38.12 8.85
C ILE A 678 -2.32 -39.57 9.25
N PRO A 679 -2.61 -39.89 10.54
CA PRO A 679 -3.08 -41.24 10.92
C PRO A 679 -4.30 -41.71 10.11
N MET A 680 -5.31 -40.85 9.95
CA MET A 680 -6.49 -41.19 9.14
C MET A 680 -6.13 -41.42 7.67
N SER A 681 -5.28 -40.58 7.08
CA SER A 681 -4.82 -40.74 5.70
C SER A 681 -4.07 -42.06 5.51
N MET A 682 -3.20 -42.44 6.47
CA MET A 682 -2.50 -43.72 6.43
C MET A 682 -3.46 -44.91 6.55
N ALA A 683 -4.49 -44.80 7.39
CA ALA A 683 -5.52 -45.83 7.53
C ALA A 683 -6.34 -46.01 6.24
N ILE A 684 -6.67 -44.91 5.56
CA ILE A 684 -7.37 -44.94 4.28
C ILE A 684 -6.51 -45.59 3.18
N LEU A 685 -5.21 -45.25 3.11
CA LEU A 685 -4.28 -45.80 2.11
C LEU A 685 -3.96 -47.29 2.32
N GLY A 686 -3.98 -47.77 3.57
CA GLY A 686 -3.68 -49.16 3.89
C GLY A 686 -2.22 -49.54 3.57
N SER A 687 -2.03 -50.63 2.83
CA SER A 687 -0.71 -51.16 2.45
C SER A 687 -0.04 -50.37 1.31
N TYR A 688 -0.81 -49.69 0.47
CA TYR A 688 -0.28 -48.91 -0.66
C TYR A 688 -0.21 -47.43 -0.28
N ARG A 689 0.95 -46.99 0.22
CA ARG A 689 1.16 -45.64 0.77
C ARG A 689 1.72 -44.64 -0.25
N THR A 690 1.49 -44.85 -1.54
CA THR A 690 1.95 -43.95 -2.61
C THR A 690 0.75 -43.37 -3.37
N ILE A 691 0.61 -42.05 -3.40
CA ILE A 691 -0.49 -41.38 -4.10
C ILE A 691 -0.04 -41.01 -5.52
N SER A 692 -0.84 -41.33 -6.54
CA SER A 692 -0.61 -40.81 -7.89
C SER A 692 -1.13 -39.38 -7.98
N MET A 693 -0.30 -38.45 -8.43
CA MET A 693 -0.69 -37.05 -8.53
C MET A 693 -1.44 -36.76 -9.83
N PHE A 694 -1.13 -37.46 -10.91
CA PHE A 694 -1.76 -37.28 -12.22
C PHE A 694 -3.11 -38.00 -12.32
N GLU A 695 -4.03 -37.42 -13.07
CA GLU A 695 -5.32 -38.03 -13.40
C GLU A 695 -5.12 -39.16 -14.43
N THR A 696 -4.68 -40.33 -13.97
CA THR A 696 -4.61 -41.55 -14.78
C THR A 696 -5.80 -42.46 -14.49
N SER A 697 -6.37 -43.08 -15.52
CA SER A 697 -7.65 -43.80 -15.56
C SER A 697 -7.81 -45.08 -14.70
N LYS A 698 -6.89 -45.37 -13.76
CA LYS A 698 -6.98 -46.52 -12.83
C LYS A 698 -6.64 -46.15 -11.38
N GLN A 699 -7.29 -45.13 -10.82
CA GLN A 699 -7.15 -44.82 -9.39
C GLN A 699 -8.22 -45.53 -8.55
N GLY A 700 -7.81 -46.15 -7.44
CA GLY A 700 -8.75 -46.61 -6.42
C GLY A 700 -9.46 -45.42 -5.77
N TRP A 701 -10.76 -45.56 -5.47
CA TRP A 701 -11.60 -44.50 -4.90
C TRP A 701 -10.99 -43.80 -3.67
N ARG A 702 -10.19 -44.53 -2.88
CA ARG A 702 -9.46 -44.04 -1.70
C ARG A 702 -8.48 -42.90 -2.02
N HIS A 703 -7.78 -42.97 -3.15
CA HIS A 703 -6.81 -41.95 -3.56
C HIS A 703 -7.53 -40.68 -4.03
N SER A 704 -8.60 -40.84 -4.81
CA SER A 704 -9.44 -39.74 -5.25
C SER A 704 -10.08 -39.00 -4.06
N LEU A 705 -10.52 -39.75 -3.04
CA LEU A 705 -11.03 -39.19 -1.80
C LEU A 705 -9.98 -38.33 -1.08
N LEU A 706 -8.76 -38.86 -0.88
CA LEU A 706 -7.69 -38.10 -0.22
C LEU A 706 -7.25 -36.87 -1.02
N LYS A 707 -7.16 -36.97 -2.35
CA LYS A 707 -6.86 -35.84 -3.24
C LYS A 707 -7.95 -34.77 -3.14
N SER A 708 -9.22 -35.17 -3.11
CA SER A 708 -10.36 -34.26 -2.94
C SER A 708 -10.33 -33.55 -1.60
N ILE A 709 -10.07 -34.29 -0.51
CA ILE A 709 -9.90 -33.71 0.83
C ILE A 709 -8.73 -32.72 0.84
N ALA A 710 -7.57 -33.09 0.26
CA ALA A 710 -6.40 -32.22 0.18
C ALA A 710 -6.71 -30.91 -0.57
N CYS A 711 -7.46 -30.98 -1.67
CA CYS A 711 -7.89 -29.78 -2.42
C CYS A 711 -8.79 -28.83 -1.61
N MET A 712 -9.53 -29.34 -0.63
CA MET A 712 -10.42 -28.54 0.24
C MET A 712 -9.70 -27.92 1.45
N VAL A 713 -8.47 -28.35 1.76
CA VAL A 713 -7.72 -27.85 2.93
C VAL A 713 -7.46 -26.33 2.78
N PRO A 714 -7.76 -25.53 3.84
CA PRO A 714 -7.43 -24.10 3.86
C PRO A 714 -5.95 -23.84 3.59
N ARG A 715 -5.65 -22.85 2.74
CA ARG A 715 -4.28 -22.51 2.35
C ARG A 715 -4.17 -21.07 1.90
N TYR A 716 -2.97 -20.51 2.00
CA TYR A 716 -2.72 -19.09 1.81
C TYR A 716 -2.84 -18.67 0.35
N GLU A 717 -2.23 -19.42 -0.57
CA GLU A 717 -2.40 -19.22 -2.02
C GLU A 717 -3.19 -20.36 -2.67
N ARG A 718 -4.02 -20.00 -3.66
CA ARG A 718 -4.75 -20.96 -4.51
C ARG A 718 -4.28 -20.87 -5.95
N CYS A 719 -4.32 -22.02 -6.62
CA CYS A 719 -3.93 -22.20 -8.01
C CYS A 719 -5.05 -22.94 -8.77
N ASN A 720 -5.14 -22.69 -10.08
CA ASN A 720 -6.10 -23.37 -10.96
C ASN A 720 -5.71 -24.84 -11.23
N SER A 721 -4.46 -25.24 -11.00
CA SER A 721 -4.04 -26.65 -11.15
C SER A 721 -4.53 -27.50 -9.98
N ASN A 722 -5.21 -28.59 -10.31
CA ASN A 722 -5.68 -29.58 -9.34
C ASN A 722 -4.50 -30.29 -8.63
N GLU A 723 -3.40 -30.53 -9.35
CA GLU A 723 -2.20 -31.18 -8.81
C GLU A 723 -1.49 -30.25 -7.81
N CYS A 724 -1.28 -28.99 -8.18
CA CYS A 724 -0.73 -27.97 -7.27
C CYS A 724 -1.62 -27.80 -6.04
N SER A 725 -2.94 -27.83 -6.23
CA SER A 725 -3.93 -27.74 -5.15
C SER A 725 -3.82 -28.93 -4.19
N ALA A 726 -3.76 -30.15 -4.72
CA ALA A 726 -3.62 -31.36 -3.91
C ALA A 726 -2.27 -31.38 -3.17
N PHE A 727 -1.17 -31.05 -3.85
CA PHE A 727 0.17 -30.99 -3.27
C PHE A 727 0.23 -29.99 -2.12
N SER A 728 -0.28 -28.77 -2.34
CA SER A 728 -0.40 -27.75 -1.29
C SER A 728 -1.34 -28.21 -0.17
N GLY A 729 -2.33 -29.03 -0.48
CA GLY A 729 -3.20 -29.67 0.50
C GLY A 729 -2.48 -30.68 1.41
N PHE A 730 -1.44 -31.36 0.94
CA PHE A 730 -0.64 -32.30 1.74
C PHE A 730 0.46 -31.63 2.54
N PHE A 731 1.18 -30.67 1.98
CA PHE A 731 2.32 -30.01 2.63
C PHE A 731 2.00 -28.65 3.25
N GLY A 732 1.02 -27.93 2.71
CA GLY A 732 0.95 -26.46 2.78
C GLY A 732 1.50 -25.85 1.48
N ASN A 733 1.32 -24.55 1.27
CA ASN A 733 1.97 -23.88 0.13
C ASN A 733 3.50 -23.95 0.30
N THR A 734 4.24 -24.47 -0.68
CA THR A 734 5.70 -24.64 -0.61
C THR A 734 6.48 -23.54 -1.34
N TYR A 735 5.82 -22.74 -2.17
CA TYR A 735 6.43 -21.63 -2.90
C TYR A 735 5.40 -20.53 -3.12
N TRP A 736 5.86 -19.30 -3.31
CA TRP A 736 5.03 -18.19 -3.78
C TRP A 736 4.91 -18.26 -5.30
N HIS A 737 3.68 -18.27 -5.82
CA HIS A 737 3.48 -18.40 -7.28
C HIS A 737 4.09 -17.22 -8.06
N GLU A 738 4.18 -16.04 -7.45
CA GLU A 738 4.84 -14.87 -8.05
C GLU A 738 6.31 -15.14 -8.41
N ASN A 739 7.02 -15.97 -7.64
CA ASN A 739 8.44 -16.28 -7.82
C ASN A 739 8.70 -17.38 -8.84
N ILE A 740 7.66 -18.10 -9.29
CA ILE A 740 7.78 -19.28 -10.15
C ILE A 740 7.34 -18.93 -11.58
N THR A 741 8.16 -19.30 -12.57
CA THR A 741 7.79 -19.14 -13.99
C THR A 741 6.63 -20.07 -14.34
N PRO A 742 5.75 -19.70 -15.31
CA PRO A 742 4.67 -20.59 -15.75
C PRO A 742 5.15 -21.97 -16.23
N THR A 743 6.32 -22.03 -16.88
CA THR A 743 6.96 -23.26 -17.36
C THR A 743 7.45 -24.13 -16.20
N MET A 744 8.09 -23.54 -15.19
CA MET A 744 8.52 -24.26 -13.99
C MET A 744 7.32 -24.79 -13.19
N HIS A 745 6.27 -23.98 -13.05
CA HIS A 745 5.03 -24.40 -12.39
C HIS A 745 4.39 -25.59 -13.13
N HIS A 746 4.41 -25.59 -14.46
CA HIS A 746 3.94 -26.73 -15.27
C HIS A 746 4.80 -27.98 -15.01
N PHE A 747 6.12 -27.89 -15.16
CA PHE A 747 7.03 -29.01 -14.95
C PHE A 747 6.87 -29.63 -13.56
N LEU A 748 6.83 -28.82 -12.49
CA LEU A 748 6.70 -29.33 -11.13
C LEU A 748 5.44 -30.15 -10.88
N ASN A 749 4.33 -29.69 -11.46
CA ASN A 749 3.00 -30.24 -11.16
C ASN A 749 2.49 -31.26 -12.19
N LYS A 750 3.06 -31.27 -13.40
CA LYS A 750 2.62 -32.13 -14.52
C LYS A 750 3.69 -33.09 -15.02
N GLU A 751 4.95 -32.92 -14.65
CA GLU A 751 6.05 -33.76 -15.13
C GLU A 751 6.88 -34.38 -13.98
N SER A 752 7.39 -33.56 -13.05
CA SER A 752 8.40 -34.02 -12.06
C SER A 752 7.82 -34.83 -10.90
N LEU A 753 6.55 -34.65 -10.55
CA LEU A 753 5.91 -35.29 -9.39
C LEU A 753 4.77 -36.23 -9.82
N PRO A 754 5.07 -37.36 -10.49
CA PRO A 754 4.03 -38.31 -10.89
C PRO A 754 3.41 -39.05 -9.68
N ARG A 755 4.22 -39.29 -8.63
CA ARG A 755 3.85 -40.07 -7.45
C ARG A 755 4.35 -39.39 -6.18
N LEU A 756 3.54 -39.46 -5.12
CA LEU A 756 3.85 -38.93 -3.80
C LEU A 756 3.88 -40.06 -2.75
N PRO A 757 5.08 -40.51 -2.34
CA PRO A 757 5.28 -41.39 -1.20
C PRO A 757 4.80 -40.76 0.11
N MET A 758 3.80 -41.38 0.74
CA MET A 758 3.21 -40.91 1.99
C MET A 758 3.82 -41.58 3.24
N ALA A 759 4.65 -42.61 3.06
CA ALA A 759 5.18 -43.45 4.15
C ALA A 759 5.97 -42.66 5.22
N ALA A 760 6.68 -41.60 4.82
CA ALA A 760 7.48 -40.77 5.74
C ALA A 760 6.65 -39.73 6.55
N PHE A 761 5.40 -39.44 6.18
CA PHE A 761 4.58 -38.42 6.85
C PHE A 761 4.33 -38.68 8.35
N PRO A 762 4.10 -39.91 8.83
CA PRO A 762 3.98 -40.18 10.25
C PRO A 762 5.21 -39.75 11.05
N HIS A 763 6.41 -39.96 10.50
CA HIS A 763 7.64 -39.52 11.15
C HIS A 763 7.81 -37.99 11.03
N LEU A 764 7.56 -37.43 9.83
CA LEU A 764 7.58 -35.98 9.61
C LEU A 764 6.64 -35.24 10.57
N ARG A 765 5.44 -35.78 10.83
CA ARG A 765 4.49 -35.26 11.82
C ARG A 765 5.13 -35.14 13.21
N LYS A 766 5.85 -36.17 13.66
CA LYS A 766 6.54 -36.13 14.98
C LYS A 766 7.61 -35.05 15.02
N ILE A 767 8.40 -34.92 13.95
CA ILE A 767 9.42 -33.87 13.82
C ILE A 767 8.78 -32.47 13.86
N CYS A 768 7.72 -32.25 13.06
CA CYS A 768 6.99 -30.97 13.02
C CYS A 768 6.40 -30.57 14.38
N ILE A 769 5.85 -31.54 15.13
CA ILE A 769 5.25 -31.28 16.45
C ILE A 769 6.31 -30.88 17.48
N ASN A 770 7.47 -31.55 17.48
CA ASN A 770 8.58 -31.21 18.37
C ASN A 770 9.31 -29.92 17.91
N GLY A 771 9.31 -29.66 16.60
CA GLY A 771 10.04 -28.56 15.97
C GLY A 771 11.54 -28.82 15.80
N PHE A 772 11.99 -30.05 16.03
CA PHE A 772 13.35 -30.54 15.84
C PHE A 772 13.36 -32.04 15.51
N ILE A 773 14.48 -32.55 15.00
CA ILE A 773 14.63 -33.95 14.59
C ILE A 773 14.52 -34.91 15.78
N VAL A 774 13.77 -35.99 15.59
CA VAL A 774 13.56 -37.07 16.58
C VAL A 774 13.70 -38.41 15.86
N ASN A 775 13.89 -39.51 16.61
CA ASN A 775 13.87 -40.84 16.00
C ASN A 775 12.45 -41.28 15.63
N SER A 776 12.32 -42.43 14.95
CA SER A 776 11.03 -43.03 14.59
C SER A 776 10.08 -43.24 15.77
N LYS A 777 10.59 -43.40 17.00
CA LYS A 777 9.80 -43.48 18.25
C LYS A 777 9.35 -42.11 18.78
N GLY A 778 9.97 -41.02 18.34
CA GLY A 778 9.69 -39.65 18.78
C GLY A 778 10.61 -39.14 19.89
N GLN A 779 11.73 -39.82 20.13
CA GLN A 779 12.69 -39.49 21.18
C GLN A 779 13.80 -38.56 20.65
N ASN A 780 14.28 -37.65 21.50
CA ASN A 780 15.40 -36.76 21.19
C ASN A 780 16.74 -37.49 21.40
N VAL A 781 17.22 -38.17 20.37
CA VAL A 781 18.50 -38.91 20.42
C VAL A 781 19.63 -38.22 19.64
N TYR A 782 19.29 -37.19 18.83
CA TYR A 782 20.24 -36.56 17.92
C TYR A 782 20.89 -35.30 18.51
N LEU A 783 20.08 -34.40 19.10
CA LEU A 783 20.58 -33.12 19.64
C LEU A 783 21.46 -33.29 20.90
N ALA A 784 21.57 -34.51 21.42
CA ALA A 784 22.49 -34.85 22.50
C ALA A 784 23.95 -34.97 22.03
N HIS A 785 24.18 -35.03 20.71
CA HIS A 785 25.50 -35.31 20.12
C HIS A 785 26.04 -34.21 19.19
N PRO A 786 26.06 -32.93 19.61
CA PRO A 786 26.55 -31.86 18.75
C PRO A 786 28.04 -32.02 18.38
N GLU A 787 28.82 -32.75 19.16
CA GLU A 787 30.25 -33.04 18.92
C GLU A 787 30.50 -33.68 17.55
N ARG A 788 29.50 -34.39 17.00
CA ARG A 788 29.57 -35.10 15.70
C ARG A 788 29.42 -34.20 14.48
N MET A 789 29.10 -32.92 14.68
CA MET A 789 28.95 -31.93 13.62
C MET A 789 30.09 -30.90 13.60
N GLY A 790 31.33 -31.37 13.75
CA GLY A 790 32.52 -30.52 13.55
C GLY A 790 32.76 -30.19 12.07
N LEU A 791 31.95 -29.32 11.47
CA LEU A 791 32.10 -28.84 10.09
C LEU A 791 31.52 -27.43 9.88
N HIS A 792 31.97 -26.75 8.81
CA HIS A 792 31.43 -25.45 8.39
C HIS A 792 29.97 -25.57 7.94
N THR A 793 29.10 -24.66 8.41
CA THR A 793 27.67 -24.69 8.05
C THR A 793 27.12 -23.36 7.54
N LEU A 794 26.17 -23.45 6.60
CA LEU A 794 25.36 -22.35 6.09
C LEU A 794 23.88 -22.71 6.17
N TYR A 795 23.10 -21.88 6.87
CA TYR A 795 21.64 -22.01 6.92
C TYR A 795 20.97 -20.85 6.18
N ILE A 796 20.24 -21.15 5.11
CA ILE A 796 19.49 -20.18 4.32
C ILE A 796 17.99 -20.37 4.58
N SER A 797 17.24 -19.30 4.81
CA SER A 797 15.78 -19.35 4.89
C SER A 797 15.12 -18.24 4.08
N GLY A 798 13.90 -18.46 3.62
CA GLY A 798 13.10 -17.41 2.99
C GLY A 798 12.55 -16.44 4.04
N GLY A 799 12.58 -15.14 3.77
CA GLY A 799 12.04 -14.11 4.66
C GLY A 799 10.51 -14.05 4.65
N ARG A 800 9.88 -14.38 3.52
CA ARG A 800 8.42 -14.38 3.34
C ARG A 800 7.84 -15.74 3.73
N THR A 801 7.63 -15.90 5.03
CA THR A 801 7.17 -17.14 5.67
C THR A 801 5.91 -17.72 5.01
N LEU A 802 5.98 -18.97 4.55
CA LEU A 802 4.88 -19.67 3.86
C LEU A 802 4.63 -21.10 4.36
N LEU A 803 5.70 -21.86 4.64
CA LEU A 803 5.63 -23.20 5.24
C LEU A 803 6.49 -23.30 6.49
N VAL A 804 7.75 -22.87 6.36
CA VAL A 804 8.76 -22.87 7.41
C VAL A 804 9.06 -21.44 7.82
N THR A 805 9.31 -21.22 9.11
CA THR A 805 9.66 -19.92 9.66
C THR A 805 11.19 -19.70 9.63
N PRO A 806 11.67 -18.45 9.47
CA PRO A 806 13.09 -18.07 9.59
C PRO A 806 13.72 -18.43 10.95
N GLU A 807 12.90 -18.74 11.96
CA GLU A 807 13.36 -19.23 13.26
C GLU A 807 14.13 -20.55 13.12
N THR A 808 13.75 -21.39 12.14
CA THR A 808 14.45 -22.66 11.84
C THR A 808 15.95 -22.46 11.61
N SER A 809 16.31 -21.53 10.70
CA SER A 809 17.71 -21.23 10.39
C SER A 809 18.40 -20.47 11.54
N ASN A 810 17.65 -19.70 12.32
CA ASN A 810 18.16 -18.97 13.48
C ASN A 810 18.59 -19.92 14.61
N LEU A 811 17.72 -20.86 14.97
CA LEU A 811 18.00 -21.86 15.99
C LEU A 811 19.19 -22.74 15.59
N ALA A 812 19.23 -23.19 14.33
CA ALA A 812 20.35 -23.99 13.83
C ALA A 812 21.68 -23.24 13.90
N ASN A 813 21.72 -21.98 13.46
CA ASN A 813 22.93 -21.18 13.50
C ASN A 813 23.39 -20.90 14.95
N LYS A 814 22.46 -20.58 15.85
CA LYS A 814 22.77 -20.37 17.28
C LYS A 814 23.29 -21.65 17.93
N TYR A 815 22.64 -22.78 17.67
CA TYR A 815 23.04 -24.08 18.21
C TYR A 815 24.45 -24.47 17.75
N MET A 816 24.75 -24.34 16.46
CA MET A 816 26.08 -24.67 15.94
C MET A 816 27.17 -23.71 16.46
N ARG A 817 26.90 -22.40 16.53
CA ARG A 817 27.85 -21.44 17.13
C ARG A 817 28.15 -21.73 18.59
N LEU A 818 27.16 -22.23 19.33
CA LEU A 818 27.32 -22.57 20.75
C LEU A 818 28.16 -23.83 20.94
N HIS A 819 27.90 -24.88 20.17
CA HIS A 819 28.49 -26.20 20.40
C HIS A 819 29.72 -26.51 19.53
N GLN A 820 29.92 -25.81 18.41
CA GLN A 820 31.01 -26.03 17.46
C GLN A 820 31.73 -24.72 17.10
N PRO A 821 32.22 -23.94 18.09
CA PRO A 821 32.79 -22.61 17.84
C PRO A 821 34.05 -22.61 16.96
N GLY A 822 34.71 -23.76 16.79
CA GLY A 822 35.89 -23.92 15.92
C GLY A 822 35.60 -23.86 14.42
N PHE A 823 34.33 -23.85 14.01
CA PHE A 823 33.92 -23.83 12.61
C PHE A 823 33.14 -22.56 12.24
N VAL A 824 33.13 -22.24 10.95
CA VAL A 824 32.41 -21.07 10.43
C VAL A 824 30.93 -21.42 10.23
N HIS A 825 30.07 -20.71 10.95
CA HIS A 825 28.61 -20.87 10.88
C HIS A 825 27.92 -19.59 10.39
N LYS A 826 27.44 -19.62 9.13
CA LYS A 826 26.76 -18.51 8.45
C LYS A 826 25.24 -18.72 8.43
N ARG A 827 24.49 -17.62 8.43
CA ARG A 827 23.02 -17.61 8.27
C ARG A 827 22.61 -16.52 7.29
N VAL A 828 21.67 -16.84 6.40
CA VAL A 828 21.11 -15.90 5.43
C VAL A 828 19.58 -15.98 5.44
N VAL A 829 18.92 -14.82 5.43
CA VAL A 829 17.47 -14.71 5.20
C VAL A 829 17.25 -13.96 3.89
N VAL A 830 16.57 -14.60 2.93
CA VAL A 830 16.36 -14.03 1.60
C VAL A 830 14.96 -13.45 1.52
N GLU A 831 14.85 -12.12 1.52
CA GLU A 831 13.57 -11.41 1.50
C GLU A 831 12.76 -11.68 0.22
N GLY A 832 11.44 -11.81 0.36
CA GLY A 832 10.52 -12.11 -0.74
C GLY A 832 10.45 -13.58 -1.16
N PHE A 833 11.30 -14.45 -0.61
CA PHE A 833 11.25 -15.91 -0.85
C PHE A 833 10.58 -16.65 0.32
N GLY A 834 9.94 -17.77 0.02
CA GLY A 834 9.29 -18.70 0.95
C GLY A 834 10.11 -19.96 1.23
N HIS A 835 9.61 -21.14 0.85
CA HIS A 835 10.22 -22.43 1.19
C HIS A 835 11.10 -23.02 0.07
N SER A 836 10.49 -23.53 -1.00
CA SER A 836 11.16 -24.19 -2.12
C SER A 836 11.60 -23.19 -3.19
N ASP A 837 10.91 -22.05 -3.31
CA ASP A 837 11.24 -20.97 -4.25
C ASP A 837 12.65 -20.40 -4.05
N LEU A 838 13.33 -20.67 -2.94
CA LEU A 838 14.78 -20.41 -2.79
C LEU A 838 15.64 -21.12 -3.84
N LEU A 839 15.18 -22.27 -4.35
CA LEU A 839 15.90 -23.10 -5.30
C LEU A 839 15.22 -23.13 -6.68
N ILE A 840 13.89 -23.16 -6.70
CA ILE A 840 13.10 -23.27 -7.94
C ILE A 840 12.60 -21.93 -8.50
N GLY A 841 12.85 -20.82 -7.80
CA GLY A 841 12.38 -19.50 -8.22
C GLY A 841 13.20 -18.90 -9.36
N GLU A 842 12.55 -18.09 -10.20
CA GLU A 842 13.12 -17.42 -11.37
C GLU A 842 14.38 -16.60 -11.04
N GLU A 843 14.39 -15.95 -9.87
CA GLU A 843 15.47 -15.08 -9.40
C GLU A 843 16.44 -15.76 -8.41
N SER A 844 16.30 -17.09 -8.19
CA SER A 844 17.13 -17.84 -7.24
C SER A 844 18.61 -17.78 -7.58
N TYR A 845 18.95 -17.83 -8.87
CA TYR A 845 20.35 -17.78 -9.32
C TYR A 845 21.04 -16.45 -9.04
N LYS A 846 20.29 -15.35 -8.91
CA LYS A 846 20.85 -14.04 -8.55
C LYS A 846 20.89 -13.84 -7.04
N ARG A 847 19.87 -14.31 -6.32
CA ARG A 847 19.64 -13.93 -4.92
C ARG A 847 19.98 -15.01 -3.89
N VAL A 848 20.09 -16.27 -4.30
CA VAL A 848 20.31 -17.41 -3.40
C VAL A 848 21.61 -18.14 -3.72
N PHE A 849 21.83 -18.53 -4.98
CA PHE A 849 22.99 -19.37 -5.35
C PHE A 849 24.36 -18.76 -5.03
N PRO A 850 24.58 -17.42 -5.11
CA PRO A 850 25.84 -16.81 -4.70
C PRO A 850 26.22 -17.09 -3.24
N HIS A 851 25.24 -17.30 -2.35
CA HIS A 851 25.50 -17.63 -0.95
C HIS A 851 26.06 -19.05 -0.80
N PHE A 852 25.61 -20.02 -1.60
CA PHE A 852 26.22 -21.35 -1.62
C PHE A 852 27.66 -21.25 -2.10
N LEU A 853 27.88 -20.65 -3.28
CA LEU A 853 29.22 -20.54 -3.88
C LEU A 853 30.22 -19.84 -2.94
N SER A 854 29.81 -18.75 -2.29
CA SER A 854 30.65 -18.07 -1.30
C SER A 854 31.02 -18.98 -0.12
N HIS A 855 30.09 -19.80 0.36
CA HIS A 855 30.35 -20.71 1.46
C HIS A 855 31.25 -21.89 1.07
N LEU A 856 31.07 -22.45 -0.14
CA LEU A 856 31.96 -23.48 -0.68
C LEU A 856 33.40 -22.96 -0.73
N LYS A 857 33.61 -21.78 -1.34
CA LYS A 857 34.93 -21.11 -1.42
C LYS A 857 35.56 -20.83 -0.05
N THR A 858 34.75 -20.43 0.94
CA THR A 858 35.24 -20.21 2.31
C THR A 858 35.80 -21.51 2.89
N ALA A 859 35.12 -22.64 2.67
CA ALA A 859 35.54 -23.94 3.18
C ALA A 859 36.74 -24.54 2.41
N GLU A 860 36.95 -24.11 1.16
CA GLU A 860 38.11 -24.47 0.33
C GLU A 860 39.36 -23.63 0.64
N GLY A 861 39.24 -22.52 1.37
CA GLY A 861 40.38 -21.68 1.79
C GLY A 861 40.83 -20.63 0.76
N GLU A 862 39.96 -20.25 -0.20
CA GLU A 862 40.32 -19.43 -1.37
C GLU A 862 40.17 -17.90 -1.19
N GLU A 863 39.83 -17.38 -0.02
CA GLU A 863 39.55 -15.93 0.21
C GLU A 863 40.80 -15.00 0.21
N GLY A 864 41.87 -15.37 -0.50
CA GLY A 864 43.10 -14.59 -0.61
C GLY A 864 43.37 -13.87 -1.93
N LYS A 865 42.57 -14.07 -3.00
CA LYS A 865 42.98 -13.63 -4.36
C LYS A 865 41.99 -12.88 -5.25
N ASP A 866 40.70 -12.71 -4.92
CA ASP A 866 39.81 -11.92 -5.78
C ASP A 866 38.92 -10.93 -5.02
N GLY A 867 38.89 -9.69 -5.53
CA GLY A 867 38.30 -8.52 -4.89
C GLY A 867 36.78 -8.60 -4.69
N GLY A 868 36.37 -8.31 -3.46
CA GLY A 868 35.24 -7.44 -3.15
C GLY A 868 33.86 -7.80 -3.73
N VAL A 869 33.32 -8.98 -3.39
CA VAL A 869 31.86 -9.15 -3.45
C VAL A 869 31.25 -8.47 -2.23
N ARG A 870 30.82 -7.21 -2.41
CA ARG A 870 30.04 -6.45 -1.41
C ARG A 870 28.84 -7.28 -0.96
N SER A 871 28.74 -7.50 0.36
CA SER A 871 27.58 -8.09 1.01
C SER A 871 26.34 -7.21 0.80
N ILE A 872 25.56 -7.47 -0.25
CA ILE A 872 24.23 -6.90 -0.42
C ILE A 872 23.26 -7.76 0.40
N GLY A 873 23.17 -7.44 1.68
CA GLY A 873 22.19 -7.99 2.59
C GLY A 873 21.99 -6.99 3.71
N LYS A 874 20.93 -6.19 3.63
CA LYS A 874 20.49 -5.32 4.73
C LYS A 874 20.40 -6.17 6.00
N ILE A 875 21.26 -5.88 6.97
CA ILE A 875 21.13 -6.36 8.35
C ILE A 875 19.96 -5.57 8.95
N GLY A 876 18.75 -6.04 8.70
CA GLY A 876 17.54 -5.54 9.36
C GLY A 876 17.30 -6.33 10.63
N SER A 877 17.67 -5.76 11.78
CA SER A 877 17.18 -6.25 13.07
C SER A 877 15.70 -5.92 13.18
N TRP A 878 14.84 -6.89 12.87
CA TRP A 878 13.41 -6.81 13.20
C TRP A 878 13.09 -7.90 14.22
N GLU A 879 13.41 -7.60 15.47
CA GLU A 879 12.71 -8.21 16.61
C GLU A 879 11.48 -7.37 16.89
N CYS A 880 10.29 -7.92 16.60
CA CYS A 880 9.04 -7.76 17.35
C CYS A 880 7.84 -8.11 16.46
N LEU A 881 7.07 -9.12 16.88
CA LEU A 881 5.60 -9.17 16.97
C LEU A 881 5.14 -10.63 16.84
N GLY A 882 5.22 -11.34 17.95
CA GLY A 882 4.71 -12.70 18.07
C GLY A 882 4.29 -13.02 19.49
N ALA A 883 3.49 -12.17 20.13
CA ALA A 883 2.85 -12.48 21.42
C ALA A 883 1.81 -11.41 21.84
N ARG A 884 0.72 -11.20 21.08
CA ARG A 884 -0.43 -10.41 21.58
C ARG A 884 -1.80 -10.89 21.04
N ASP A 885 -2.00 -12.17 20.79
CA ASP A 885 -3.24 -12.67 20.15
C ASP A 885 -4.06 -13.69 20.99
N LEU A 886 -4.19 -13.52 22.31
CA LEU A 886 -5.12 -14.38 23.09
C LEU A 886 -6.29 -13.65 23.78
N GLY A 887 -6.23 -12.34 23.99
CA GLY A 887 -7.24 -11.64 24.81
C GLY A 887 -8.35 -10.90 24.06
N PHE A 888 -8.14 -10.56 22.78
CA PHE A 888 -9.02 -9.65 22.04
C PHE A 888 -10.00 -10.39 21.10
N GLU A 889 -9.72 -11.65 20.76
CA GLU A 889 -10.47 -12.44 19.77
C GLU A 889 -11.91 -12.78 20.22
N VAL A 890 -12.17 -12.91 21.52
CA VAL A 890 -13.49 -13.36 22.02
C VAL A 890 -14.54 -12.24 22.04
N ARG A 891 -14.14 -10.97 22.17
CA ARG A 891 -15.09 -9.84 22.28
C ARG A 891 -15.52 -9.22 20.94
N VAL A 892 -14.79 -9.48 19.85
CA VAL A 892 -15.08 -8.91 18.52
C VAL A 892 -15.96 -9.83 17.65
N ILE A 893 -15.95 -11.13 17.91
CA ILE A 893 -16.79 -12.12 17.20
C ILE A 893 -18.29 -11.79 17.31
N CYS A 894 -18.75 -11.24 18.45
CA CYS A 894 -20.14 -10.81 18.62
C CYS A 894 -20.49 -9.51 17.85
N GLY A 895 -19.52 -8.62 17.61
CA GLY A 895 -19.75 -7.35 16.91
C GLY A 895 -19.83 -7.49 15.38
N VAL A 896 -19.04 -8.41 14.81
CA VAL A 896 -19.00 -8.65 13.36
C VAL A 896 -20.22 -9.42 12.87
N LEU A 897 -20.76 -10.35 13.66
CA LEU A 897 -22.04 -11.01 13.37
C LEU A 897 -23.21 -10.03 13.34
N PHE A 898 -23.21 -9.02 14.23
CA PHE A 898 -24.26 -8.00 14.27
C PHE A 898 -24.24 -7.08 13.03
N LEU A 899 -23.06 -6.73 12.54
CA LEU A 899 -22.92 -5.93 11.31
C LEU A 899 -23.28 -6.75 10.04
N PHE A 900 -23.01 -8.05 10.05
CA PHE A 900 -23.31 -8.96 8.94
C PHE A 900 -24.83 -9.21 8.80
N VAL A 901 -25.56 -9.32 9.91
CA VAL A 901 -27.04 -9.40 9.91
C VAL A 901 -27.67 -8.10 9.40
N LEU A 902 -27.11 -6.93 9.77
CA LEU A 902 -27.56 -5.62 9.29
C LEU A 902 -27.32 -5.42 7.78
N LEU A 903 -26.19 -5.92 7.24
CA LEU A 903 -25.89 -5.85 5.81
C LEU A 903 -26.77 -6.80 4.97
N CYS A 904 -27.10 -7.97 5.49
CA CYS A 904 -28.06 -8.87 4.84
C CYS A 904 -29.49 -8.31 4.86
N TYR A 905 -29.87 -7.56 5.90
CA TYR A 905 -31.19 -6.92 5.99
C TYR A 905 -31.37 -5.80 4.94
N PHE A 906 -30.31 -5.04 4.63
CA PHE A 906 -30.35 -3.98 3.60
C PHE A 906 -30.28 -4.48 2.15
N LEU A 907 -29.91 -5.75 1.92
CA LEU A 907 -29.87 -6.35 0.58
C LEU A 907 -31.19 -7.04 0.19
N CYS A 908 -32.16 -7.12 1.10
CA CYS A 908 -33.49 -7.68 0.87
C CYS A 908 -34.64 -6.63 0.86
N CYS A 909 -34.33 -5.33 0.77
CA CYS A 909 -35.31 -4.25 0.59
C CYS A 909 -35.02 -3.43 -0.67
#